data_AF-A0A7E4VDN8-F1
#
_entry.id   AF-A0A7E4VDN8-F1
#
_cell.length_a   1.000
_cell.length_b   1.000
_cell.length_c   1.000
_cell.angle_alpha   90.00
_cell.angle_beta   90.00
_cell.angle_gamma   90.00
#
_symmetry.space_group_name_H-M   'P 1'
#
loop_
_entity.id
_entity.type
_entity.pdbx_description
1 polymer ?
#
loop_
_entity_poly.entity_id
_entity_poly.type
_entity_poly.pdbx_seq_one_letter_code
_entity_poly.pdbx_strand_id
1 'polypeptide(L)'
;MSDNTENVPAAEAEAQDVEMDSDDDADNLLNQIVSGEVSTTLKRAYQGNEGDAAAKVPKMVDDPLYEKFESLQANFYSKRIDVLENCIHEVVCPTGIEVELKERQTEPAKTYPFQLDVFQKKAITCIDNNQSVLVSAHTSAGKTVVALYAIALALRDKQRVIYTSPIKALSNQKYRELQAEFHDVGLMTGDVTINPEASCIVMTTEILRSMLYRGSSMMHEIGWVIFDEIHYMRDKERGVVWEETIIMLADSVHYVFLSATIPNALQFASWVCSLHHQPCHVVYTDYRPTPLQHFIYPVGSTGLFEVVGTDGRFRAEKFNEAMRNLSSGDSTDAGGRQASGRRRDPAMDNNVLKMISTIKERDMLPCIVFSFSRKECEGYASTLKDINFTANDADRKCIDIVFQNAINCLSEEDRQLPQVHSVLPFLRRGIGVHHSGLLPILKEVIEILFGEGLIKVLFATETFAMGLNMPARTVLFTSVRKFDGKNHRWLSSGEYIQMSGRAGRRGKDDRGVVILMVDQAISSDIAKNLIKGAADPLNSQFRLTYNMILNLMRVEGVEPDFILKKSFYHFQNQMTLPDMYKQIRAKKEEIAAFVVPREAELFGVHELEKQLHKKEKAVRDVIMKPGNCIRFMSLGRVIRVKWNDLDFGWGVVVSVENKPNPDPTESDPLYFVNTILKLDVVSVREGPAVIERLRPAADGVAWCAEIVPVNLASIATIARAKLKLTDRLNSQEARKTVIHSVEEVQRRVGLERLDPIGSMKITDPHFAQDLKLLTDYQDRYAKLEIRNDPKFEEYYKEYEKKVDLYGELNALQQEFKRAQSESLLAELEGRKRVLRRLEYCTEGDIITRKGLVACEISAADELLLTEMIFSDVFRDLDAPTSAALLSCFICQEKGDTPKLAAALSTCLNTMQTFAKRIAQATKDARLEIDDQEYVDSFRPLMMDIVHNWVSGESFKTICESTEVFEGMF
;
A
#
# COMPACT_ATOMS: atom_id res chain seq x y z
N MET A 1 61.16 14.58 1.66
CA MET A 1 61.91 14.82 2.90
C MET A 1 60.89 15.08 3.99
N SER A 2 60.93 14.23 5.03
CA SER A 2 60.35 14.36 6.38
C SER A 2 58.86 14.62 6.55
N ASP A 3 58.13 13.52 6.76
CA ASP A 3 57.22 13.21 7.88
C ASP A 3 56.50 14.36 8.61
N ASN A 4 55.17 14.33 8.51
CA ASN A 4 54.29 14.32 9.68
C ASN A 4 52.88 13.88 9.26
N THR A 5 52.65 12.57 9.30
CA THR A 5 51.34 11.92 9.29
C THR A 5 50.82 11.85 10.73
N GLU A 6 49.88 12.73 11.09
CA GLU A 6 49.01 12.48 12.25
C GLU A 6 47.79 11.68 11.77
N ASN A 7 47.91 10.37 11.92
CA ASN A 7 46.83 9.39 11.90
C ASN A 7 45.84 9.73 13.03
N VAL A 8 44.65 10.22 12.69
CA VAL A 8 43.49 10.15 13.57
C VAL A 8 42.87 8.76 13.35
N PRO A 9 42.88 7.83 14.32
CA PRO A 9 42.22 6.55 14.14
C PRO A 9 40.71 6.79 14.13
N ALA A 10 40.05 6.38 13.05
CA ALA A 10 38.60 6.20 13.01
C ALA A 10 38.23 5.18 14.10
N ALA A 11 37.61 5.66 15.17
CA ALA A 11 37.00 4.80 16.18
C ALA A 11 35.67 4.27 15.61
N GLU A 12 35.76 3.26 14.75
CA GLU A 12 34.65 2.33 14.52
C GLU A 12 34.48 1.51 15.80
N ALA A 13 33.62 1.99 16.70
CA ALA A 13 33.13 1.17 17.80
C ALA A 13 32.12 0.18 17.22
N GLU A 14 32.61 -1.00 16.81
CA GLU A 14 31.77 -2.18 16.59
C GLU A 14 31.03 -2.48 17.90
N ALA A 15 29.76 -2.10 17.97
CA ALA A 15 28.83 -2.70 18.91
C ALA A 15 28.64 -4.16 18.46
N GLN A 16 29.40 -5.07 19.06
CA GLN A 16 29.13 -6.50 18.95
C GLN A 16 27.80 -6.76 19.64
N ASP A 17 26.74 -6.86 18.82
CA ASP A 17 25.51 -7.53 19.19
C ASP A 17 25.90 -8.95 19.62
N VAL A 18 25.75 -9.27 20.90
CA VAL A 18 25.84 -10.66 21.36
C VAL A 18 24.50 -11.34 21.01
N GLU A 19 24.26 -11.53 19.72
CA GLU A 19 23.35 -12.58 19.30
C GLU A 19 24.11 -13.91 19.48
N MET A 20 23.63 -14.72 20.43
CA MET A 20 24.13 -16.08 20.63
C MET A 20 23.61 -16.95 19.48
N ASP A 21 24.27 -16.84 18.33
CA ASP A 21 23.88 -17.46 17.07
C ASP A 21 24.19 -18.97 17.00
N SER A 22 24.84 -19.53 18.02
CA SER A 22 25.13 -20.96 18.09
C SER A 22 24.40 -21.64 19.26
N ASP A 23 23.80 -22.81 18.99
CA ASP A 23 23.22 -23.69 20.02
C ASP A 23 24.27 -24.06 21.10
N ASP A 24 25.57 -24.02 20.75
CA ASP A 24 26.71 -24.28 21.65
C ASP A 24 26.98 -23.13 22.65
N ASP A 25 26.76 -21.86 22.26
CA ASP A 25 26.92 -20.71 23.17
C ASP A 25 25.78 -20.64 24.17
N ALA A 26 24.55 -21.00 23.75
CA ALA A 26 23.38 -21.14 24.61
C ALA A 26 23.57 -22.24 25.65
N ASP A 27 24.01 -23.44 25.23
CA ASP A 27 24.27 -24.54 26.15
C ASP A 27 25.43 -24.23 27.12
N ASN A 28 26.45 -23.48 26.70
CA ASN A 28 27.52 -23.02 27.59
C ASN A 28 27.04 -22.01 28.63
N LEU A 29 26.22 -21.03 28.25
CA LEU A 29 25.65 -20.06 29.17
C LEU A 29 24.68 -20.74 30.15
N LEU A 30 23.84 -21.65 29.66
CA LEU A 30 22.90 -22.45 30.44
C LEU A 30 23.61 -23.39 31.42
N ASN A 31 24.71 -24.03 31.02
CA ASN A 31 25.50 -24.87 31.92
C ASN A 31 26.18 -24.05 33.03
N GLN A 32 26.55 -22.79 32.77
CA GLN A 32 27.11 -21.87 33.77
C GLN A 32 26.05 -21.28 34.72
N ILE A 33 24.81 -21.10 34.25
CA ILE A 33 23.68 -20.70 35.09
C ILE A 33 23.31 -21.83 36.07
N VAL A 34 23.40 -23.08 35.62
CA VAL A 34 23.04 -24.29 36.42
C VAL A 34 24.14 -24.68 37.44
N SER A 35 25.41 -24.32 37.21
CA SER A 35 26.52 -24.65 38.13
C SER A 35 26.66 -23.71 39.34
N GLY A 36 25.89 -22.62 39.40
CA GLY A 36 26.00 -21.62 40.47
C GLY A 36 27.22 -20.69 40.33
N GLU A 37 27.97 -20.74 39.22
CA GLU A 37 29.12 -19.86 38.93
C GLU A 37 28.71 -18.48 38.37
N VAL A 38 27.45 -18.11 38.62
CA VAL A 38 26.71 -16.93 38.13
C VAL A 38 27.45 -15.61 38.38
N SER A 39 28.28 -15.49 39.41
CA SER A 39 28.86 -14.19 39.78
C SER A 39 29.93 -13.66 38.80
N THR A 40 30.59 -14.50 37.99
CA THR A 40 31.76 -14.06 37.19
C THR A 40 31.45 -13.87 35.71
N THR A 41 30.56 -14.68 35.12
CA THR A 41 30.18 -14.53 33.70
C THR A 41 29.09 -13.49 33.51
N LEU A 42 28.13 -13.36 34.43
CA LEU A 42 27.18 -12.23 34.41
C LEU A 42 27.89 -10.90 34.69
N LYS A 43 28.95 -10.89 35.50
CA LYS A 43 29.83 -9.72 35.59
C LYS A 43 30.51 -9.43 34.26
N ARG A 44 30.89 -10.41 33.43
CA ARG A 44 31.44 -10.09 32.09
C ARG A 44 30.39 -9.68 31.06
N ALA A 45 29.18 -10.25 31.12
CA ALA A 45 28.06 -9.87 30.26
C ALA A 45 27.51 -8.46 30.58
N TYR A 46 27.56 -8.03 31.85
CA TYR A 46 27.17 -6.68 32.30
C TYR A 46 28.34 -5.67 32.40
N GLN A 47 29.55 -6.07 32.83
CA GLN A 47 30.73 -5.18 32.90
C GLN A 47 31.38 -4.91 31.55
N GLY A 48 30.85 -5.47 30.45
CA GLY A 48 31.11 -4.96 29.11
C GLY A 48 30.64 -3.51 28.91
N ASN A 49 29.83 -2.93 29.81
CA ASN A 49 29.50 -1.50 29.77
C ASN A 49 29.12 -0.83 31.11
N GLU A 50 29.00 -1.54 32.24
CA GLU A 50 28.61 -0.91 33.51
C GLU A 50 29.76 -0.25 34.31
N GLY A 51 31.01 -0.36 33.84
CA GLY A 51 32.16 0.24 34.51
C GLY A 51 32.28 1.77 34.39
N ASP A 52 31.66 2.38 33.37
CA ASP A 52 31.74 3.83 33.13
C ASP A 52 30.38 4.47 32.75
N ALA A 53 29.27 3.73 32.65
CA ALA A 53 27.96 4.29 32.27
C ALA A 53 27.19 4.98 33.42
N ALA A 54 27.75 5.01 34.64
CA ALA A 54 27.35 5.98 35.66
C ALA A 54 28.01 7.36 35.46
N ALA A 55 28.90 7.50 34.46
CA ALA A 55 29.37 8.79 34.00
C ALA A 55 28.28 9.41 33.11
N LYS A 56 27.48 10.28 33.71
CA LYS A 56 26.64 11.32 33.07
C LYS A 56 26.09 10.91 31.70
N VAL A 57 24.85 10.42 31.65
CA VAL A 57 24.04 10.57 30.43
C VAL A 57 24.21 12.03 29.98
N PRO A 58 24.81 12.29 28.80
CA PRO A 58 25.01 13.66 28.35
C PRO A 58 23.69 14.42 28.48
N LYS A 59 23.74 15.66 28.98
CA LYS A 59 22.56 16.52 28.89
C LYS A 59 22.19 16.60 27.41
N MET A 60 20.92 16.82 27.09
CA MET A 60 20.42 16.83 25.70
C MET A 60 21.31 17.65 24.74
N VAL A 61 22.00 18.67 25.26
CA VAL A 61 22.88 19.61 24.58
C VAL A 61 24.31 19.09 24.33
N ASP A 62 24.75 18.00 24.98
CA ASP A 62 26.15 17.55 24.98
C ASP A 62 26.41 16.30 24.09
N ASP A 63 25.42 15.83 23.30
CA ASP A 63 25.59 14.75 22.33
C ASP A 63 25.86 15.31 20.92
N PRO A 64 27.03 15.05 20.30
CA PRO A 64 27.39 15.56 18.97
C PRO A 64 26.38 15.19 17.87
N LEU A 65 25.68 14.06 18.01
CA LEU A 65 24.62 13.66 17.09
C LEU A 65 23.39 14.55 17.27
N TYR A 66 23.03 14.88 18.50
CA TYR A 66 21.92 15.78 18.80
C TYR A 66 22.18 17.21 18.33
N GLU A 67 23.41 17.74 18.49
CA GLU A 67 23.80 19.04 17.94
C GLU A 67 23.67 19.08 16.40
N LYS A 68 24.05 17.99 15.71
CA LYS A 68 23.89 17.87 14.25
C LYS A 68 22.41 17.86 13.84
N PHE A 69 21.53 17.27 14.63
CA PHE A 69 20.08 17.29 14.36
C PHE A 69 19.45 18.66 14.66
N GLU A 70 19.89 19.35 15.71
CA GLU A 70 19.47 20.74 15.98
C GLU A 70 19.91 21.69 14.85
N SER A 71 21.09 21.49 14.25
CA SER A 71 21.54 22.35 13.14
C SER A 71 20.64 22.29 11.89
N LEU A 72 19.93 21.19 11.65
CA LEU A 72 18.95 21.07 10.56
C LEU A 72 17.66 21.84 10.87
N GLN A 73 17.19 21.76 12.12
CA GLN A 73 16.05 22.55 12.60
C GLN A 73 16.40 24.05 12.72
N ALA A 74 17.69 24.40 12.82
CA ALA A 74 18.16 25.78 12.89
C ALA A 74 18.16 26.51 11.53
N ASN A 75 17.91 25.82 10.40
CA ASN A 75 17.99 26.42 9.05
C ASN A 75 16.69 27.07 8.56
N PHE A 76 15.56 26.76 9.20
CA PHE A 76 14.27 27.38 8.91
C PHE A 76 13.40 27.42 10.16
N TYR A 77 12.43 28.31 10.20
CA TYR A 77 11.46 28.40 11.27
C TYR A 77 10.05 28.46 10.69
N SER A 78 9.08 27.91 11.42
CA SER A 78 7.68 28.00 11.06
C SER A 78 6.99 29.09 11.89
N LYS A 79 6.08 29.82 11.24
CA LYS A 79 5.25 30.84 11.88
C LYS A 79 3.80 30.62 11.45
N ARG A 80 2.90 30.57 12.44
CA ARG A 80 1.46 30.58 12.18
C ARG A 80 1.02 32.03 12.01
N ILE A 81 0.50 32.37 10.83
CA ILE A 81 0.11 33.73 10.47
C ILE A 81 -1.30 34.00 10.98
N ASP A 82 -2.27 33.18 10.53
CA ASP A 82 -3.68 33.38 10.86
C ASP A 82 -4.41 32.06 11.07
N VAL A 83 -5.39 32.08 11.99
CA VAL A 83 -6.43 31.04 12.12
C VAL A 83 -7.77 31.75 12.06
N LEU A 84 -8.43 31.65 10.92
CA LEU A 84 -9.79 32.13 10.70
C LEU A 84 -10.71 30.92 10.61
N GLU A 85 -12.00 31.05 10.91
CA GLU A 85 -12.96 29.93 10.93
C GLU A 85 -12.80 29.03 9.68
N ASN A 86 -12.27 27.82 9.88
CA ASN A 86 -11.99 26.78 8.88
C ASN A 86 -10.81 27.02 7.91
N CYS A 87 -9.90 27.95 8.18
CA CYS A 87 -8.68 28.17 7.39
C CYS A 87 -7.45 28.37 8.31
N ILE A 88 -6.43 27.54 8.09
CA ILE A 88 -5.14 27.63 8.78
C ILE A 88 -4.12 28.16 7.77
N HIS A 89 -3.43 29.24 8.13
CA HIS A 89 -2.34 29.82 7.33
C HIS A 89 -1.04 29.81 8.13
N GLU A 90 -0.09 29.02 7.65
CA GLU A 90 1.26 28.90 8.19
C GLU A 90 2.28 29.25 7.11
N VAL A 91 3.48 29.64 7.53
CA VAL A 91 4.62 29.87 6.65
C VAL A 91 5.84 29.21 7.24
N VAL A 92 6.67 28.62 6.36
CA VAL A 92 8.03 28.20 6.71
C VAL A 92 8.99 29.15 6.01
N CYS A 93 9.89 29.74 6.80
CA CYS A 93 10.85 30.74 6.33
C CYS A 93 12.28 30.24 6.58
N PRO A 94 13.23 30.55 5.69
CA PRO A 94 14.64 30.34 5.96
C PRO A 94 15.10 31.17 7.17
N THR A 95 16.02 30.63 7.97
CA THR A 95 16.54 31.34 9.14
C THR A 95 17.25 32.62 8.72
N GLY A 96 16.93 33.72 9.40
CA GLY A 96 17.46 35.06 9.10
C GLY A 96 16.63 35.88 8.10
N ILE A 97 15.57 35.30 7.51
CA ILE A 97 14.65 36.01 6.63
C ILE A 97 13.30 36.19 7.33
N GLU A 98 13.01 37.40 7.81
CA GLU A 98 11.66 37.75 8.26
C GLU A 98 10.77 38.12 7.08
N VAL A 99 9.61 37.47 7.03
CA VAL A 99 8.62 37.65 5.96
C VAL A 99 7.33 38.21 6.53
N GLU A 100 6.98 39.42 6.10
CA GLU A 100 5.65 39.99 6.27
C GLU A 100 4.93 40.04 4.92
N LEU A 101 3.71 39.49 4.88
CA LEU A 101 2.83 39.59 3.72
C LEU A 101 2.28 41.00 3.62
N LYS A 102 2.59 41.70 2.53
CA LYS A 102 2.05 43.03 2.25
C LYS A 102 0.68 42.90 1.60
N GLU A 103 -0.26 43.75 1.99
CA GLU A 103 -1.52 43.87 1.28
C GLU A 103 -1.29 44.42 -0.13
N ARG A 104 -2.08 43.91 -1.08
CA ARG A 104 -1.97 44.29 -2.49
C ARG A 104 -2.28 45.78 -2.67
N GLN A 105 -1.35 46.50 -3.30
CA GLN A 105 -1.52 47.92 -3.64
C GLN A 105 -1.92 48.16 -5.10
N THR A 106 -1.74 47.15 -5.95
CA THR A 106 -2.06 47.20 -7.39
C THR A 106 -3.40 46.56 -7.70
N GLU A 107 -3.89 46.75 -8.93
CA GLU A 107 -5.04 45.99 -9.42
C GLU A 107 -4.76 44.47 -9.41
N PRO A 108 -5.79 43.64 -9.14
CA PRO A 108 -5.68 42.18 -9.24
C PRO A 108 -5.17 41.77 -10.63
N ALA A 109 -4.25 40.81 -10.68
CA ALA A 109 -3.87 40.18 -11.96
C ALA A 109 -5.06 39.49 -12.64
N LYS A 110 -6.04 39.03 -11.85
CA LYS A 110 -7.30 38.44 -12.33
C LYS A 110 -8.46 38.72 -11.38
N THR A 111 -9.61 39.09 -11.94
CA THR A 111 -10.89 39.24 -11.22
C THR A 111 -11.80 38.05 -11.46
N TYR A 112 -12.66 37.72 -10.48
CA TYR A 112 -13.61 36.60 -10.56
C TYR A 112 -15.05 37.10 -10.39
N PRO A 113 -16.04 36.47 -11.04
CA PRO A 113 -17.45 36.87 -10.95
C PRO A 113 -18.13 36.47 -9.62
N PHE A 114 -17.39 35.86 -8.69
CA PHE A 114 -17.87 35.41 -7.39
C PHE A 114 -16.94 35.89 -6.28
N GLN A 115 -17.46 35.91 -5.05
CA GLN A 115 -16.64 36.24 -3.89
C GLN A 115 -15.67 35.09 -3.60
N LEU A 116 -14.40 35.45 -3.43
CA LEU A 116 -13.35 34.50 -3.08
C LEU A 116 -13.50 34.03 -1.63
N ASP A 117 -13.34 32.73 -1.43
CA ASP A 117 -13.27 32.10 -0.12
C ASP A 117 -12.01 32.59 0.63
N VAL A 118 -12.01 32.54 1.97
CA VAL A 118 -10.91 33.08 2.80
C VAL A 118 -9.57 32.45 2.42
N PHE A 119 -9.53 31.13 2.25
CA PHE A 119 -8.31 30.41 1.88
C PHE A 119 -7.78 30.83 0.49
N GLN A 120 -8.69 31.12 -0.46
CA GLN A 120 -8.31 31.59 -1.81
C GLN A 120 -7.67 32.97 -1.72
N LYS A 121 -8.24 33.90 -0.94
CA LYS A 121 -7.67 35.24 -0.73
C LYS A 121 -6.28 35.18 -0.11
N LYS A 122 -6.09 34.33 0.90
CA LYS A 122 -4.78 34.17 1.58
C LYS A 122 -3.73 33.59 0.64
N ALA A 123 -4.06 32.54 -0.11
CA ALA A 123 -3.14 31.96 -1.09
C ALA A 123 -2.77 32.97 -2.20
N ILE A 124 -3.75 33.71 -2.71
CA ILE A 124 -3.53 34.77 -3.71
C ILE A 124 -2.65 35.89 -3.16
N THR A 125 -2.80 36.26 -1.88
CA THR A 125 -1.93 37.26 -1.23
C THR A 125 -0.47 36.80 -1.18
N CYS A 126 -0.22 35.50 -0.96
CA CYS A 126 1.14 34.93 -1.02
C CYS A 126 1.72 35.07 -2.44
N ILE A 127 0.92 34.77 -3.47
CA ILE A 127 1.32 34.87 -4.87
C ILE A 127 1.62 36.33 -5.26
N ASP A 128 0.83 37.30 -4.81
CA ASP A 128 1.13 38.73 -5.04
C ASP A 128 2.45 39.19 -4.39
N ASN A 129 2.88 38.51 -3.33
CA ASN A 129 4.14 38.79 -2.64
C ASN A 129 5.31 37.98 -3.22
N ASN A 130 5.12 37.30 -4.37
CA ASN A 130 6.12 36.42 -4.99
C ASN A 130 6.66 35.35 -4.03
N GLN A 131 5.75 34.72 -3.29
CA GLN A 131 6.08 33.67 -2.34
C GLN A 131 5.37 32.37 -2.69
N SER A 132 6.10 31.27 -2.57
CA SER A 132 5.59 29.94 -2.89
C SER A 132 4.48 29.53 -1.91
N VAL A 133 3.46 28.81 -2.40
CA VAL A 133 2.31 28.43 -1.58
C VAL A 133 1.82 27.01 -1.88
N LEU A 134 1.60 26.24 -0.83
CA LEU A 134 0.86 24.98 -0.81
C LEU A 134 -0.57 25.24 -0.37
N VAL A 135 -1.54 24.94 -1.24
CA VAL A 135 -2.97 24.96 -0.95
C VAL A 135 -3.44 23.53 -0.73
N SER A 136 -3.74 23.18 0.52
CA SER A 136 -4.27 21.87 0.91
C SER A 136 -5.75 21.99 1.23
N ALA A 137 -6.58 21.54 0.29
CA ALA A 137 -8.04 21.65 0.38
C ALA A 137 -8.74 20.53 -0.39
N HIS A 138 -10.00 20.25 -0.10
CA HIS A 138 -10.80 19.29 -0.88
C HIS A 138 -10.88 19.68 -2.37
N THR A 139 -11.03 18.71 -3.28
CA THR A 139 -11.08 18.95 -4.73
C THR A 139 -12.20 19.93 -5.13
N SER A 140 -13.35 19.89 -4.46
CA SER A 140 -14.47 20.80 -4.69
C SER A 140 -14.33 22.19 -4.06
N ALA A 141 -13.28 22.45 -3.29
CA ALA A 141 -13.07 23.74 -2.60
C ALA A 141 -12.77 24.89 -3.59
N GLY A 142 -12.29 24.59 -4.79
CA GLY A 142 -11.96 25.60 -5.81
C GLY A 142 -10.49 26.01 -5.82
N LYS A 143 -9.57 25.04 -5.69
CA LYS A 143 -8.12 25.24 -5.77
C LYS A 143 -7.66 25.87 -7.09
N THR A 144 -8.33 25.53 -8.19
CA THR A 144 -8.05 26.05 -9.54
C THR A 144 -8.01 27.57 -9.61
N VAL A 145 -8.80 28.26 -8.78
CA VAL A 145 -8.83 29.73 -8.71
C VAL A 145 -7.43 30.29 -8.41
N VAL A 146 -6.70 29.67 -7.49
CA VAL A 146 -5.35 30.10 -7.09
C VAL A 146 -4.35 29.92 -8.24
N ALA A 147 -4.41 28.79 -8.95
CA ALA A 147 -3.59 28.55 -10.13
C ALA A 147 -3.86 29.55 -11.27
N LEU A 148 -5.14 29.84 -11.56
CA LEU A 148 -5.50 30.83 -12.57
C LEU A 148 -4.96 32.22 -12.23
N TYR A 149 -4.88 32.56 -10.94
CA TYR A 149 -4.29 33.83 -10.50
C TYR A 149 -2.79 33.88 -10.76
N ALA A 150 -2.06 32.81 -10.42
CA ALA A 150 -0.61 32.71 -10.68
C ALA A 150 -0.28 32.79 -12.19
N ILE A 151 -1.09 32.13 -13.04
CA ILE A 151 -0.93 32.24 -14.49
C ILE A 151 -1.13 33.68 -14.95
N ALA A 152 -2.20 34.33 -14.50
CA ALA A 152 -2.47 35.72 -14.87
C ALA A 152 -1.36 36.68 -14.39
N LEU A 153 -0.81 36.44 -13.20
CA LEU A 153 0.31 37.21 -12.65
C LEU A 153 1.56 37.06 -13.52
N ALA A 154 1.96 35.84 -13.86
CA ALA A 154 3.12 35.57 -14.70
C ALA A 154 2.97 36.21 -16.09
N LEU A 155 1.80 36.09 -16.71
CA LEU A 155 1.52 36.70 -18.02
C LEU A 155 1.56 38.22 -17.97
N ARG A 156 1.02 38.84 -16.91
CA ARG A 156 1.09 40.30 -16.68
C ARG A 156 2.53 40.77 -16.58
N ASP A 157 3.37 40.01 -15.88
CA ASP A 157 4.77 40.33 -15.62
C ASP A 157 5.71 39.83 -16.74
N LYS A 158 5.15 39.33 -17.86
CA LYS A 158 5.84 38.84 -19.06
C LYS A 158 6.82 37.69 -18.77
N GLN A 159 6.49 36.86 -17.80
CA GLN A 159 7.20 35.63 -17.48
C GLN A 159 6.47 34.43 -18.06
N ARG A 160 7.18 33.32 -18.28
CA ARG A 160 6.54 32.04 -18.59
C ARG A 160 6.05 31.35 -17.31
N VAL A 161 4.98 30.57 -17.47
CA VAL A 161 4.40 29.75 -16.40
C VAL A 161 4.16 28.34 -16.90
N ILE A 162 4.51 27.35 -16.07
CA ILE A 162 4.23 25.94 -16.35
C ILE A 162 3.13 25.44 -15.43
N TYR A 163 2.13 24.80 -16.01
CA TYR A 163 1.11 24.03 -15.28
C TYR A 163 1.39 22.54 -15.47
N THR A 164 1.79 21.87 -14.39
CA THR A 164 2.00 20.42 -14.39
C THR A 164 0.79 19.68 -13.85
N SER A 165 0.51 18.53 -14.44
CA SER A 165 -0.57 17.64 -13.98
C SER A 165 -0.13 16.16 -14.02
N PRO A 166 -0.67 15.31 -13.14
CA PRO A 166 -0.27 13.91 -13.04
C PRO A 166 -0.69 13.05 -14.21
N ILE A 167 -1.68 13.40 -15.03
CA ILE A 167 -2.22 12.46 -16.04
C ILE A 167 -2.47 13.21 -17.34
N LYS A 168 -2.16 12.57 -18.47
CA LYS A 168 -2.37 13.11 -19.83
C LYS A 168 -3.81 13.60 -20.05
N ALA A 169 -4.80 12.82 -19.61
CA ALA A 169 -6.22 13.20 -19.70
C ALA A 169 -6.50 14.52 -18.97
N LEU A 170 -5.93 14.70 -17.77
CA LEU A 170 -6.06 15.94 -17.01
C LEU A 170 -5.30 17.09 -17.68
N SER A 171 -4.11 16.84 -18.25
CA SER A 171 -3.37 17.82 -19.04
C SER A 171 -4.20 18.32 -20.22
N ASN A 172 -4.85 17.41 -20.96
CA ASN A 172 -5.71 17.75 -22.09
C ASN A 172 -6.94 18.56 -21.65
N GLN A 173 -7.58 18.18 -20.55
CA GLN A 173 -8.69 18.96 -19.98
C GLN A 173 -8.23 20.37 -19.59
N LYS A 174 -7.11 20.48 -18.85
CA LYS A 174 -6.58 21.77 -18.37
C LYS A 174 -6.11 22.65 -19.51
N TYR A 175 -5.51 22.08 -20.54
CA TYR A 175 -5.19 22.81 -21.76
C TYR A 175 -6.43 23.45 -22.39
N ARG A 176 -7.54 22.70 -22.57
CA ARG A 176 -8.77 23.26 -23.13
C ARG A 176 -9.35 24.38 -22.24
N GLU A 177 -9.38 24.18 -20.92
CA GLU A 177 -9.85 25.18 -19.95
C GLU A 177 -9.00 26.46 -19.98
N LEU A 178 -7.68 26.32 -19.96
CA LEU A 178 -6.75 27.46 -19.93
C LEU A 178 -6.65 28.16 -21.29
N GLN A 179 -6.72 27.42 -22.40
CA GLN A 179 -6.72 27.97 -23.75
C GLN A 179 -7.94 28.85 -24.01
N ALA A 180 -9.10 28.46 -23.47
CA ALA A 180 -10.31 29.27 -23.54
C ALA A 180 -10.19 30.57 -22.73
N GLU A 181 -9.43 30.55 -21.63
CA GLU A 181 -9.31 31.68 -20.70
C GLU A 181 -8.18 32.67 -21.05
N PHE A 182 -7.01 32.18 -21.49
CA PHE A 182 -5.80 32.99 -21.68
C PHE A 182 -5.30 33.08 -23.13
N HIS A 183 -5.83 32.25 -24.04
CA HIS A 183 -5.47 32.15 -25.47
C HIS A 183 -4.02 31.77 -25.81
N ASP A 184 -3.01 32.25 -25.07
CA ASP A 184 -1.60 31.92 -25.26
C ASP A 184 -1.20 30.73 -24.37
N VAL A 185 -1.72 29.54 -24.71
CA VAL A 185 -1.45 28.30 -23.98
C VAL A 185 -0.89 27.23 -24.91
N GLY A 186 0.13 26.51 -24.43
CA GLY A 186 0.72 25.34 -25.05
C GLY A 186 0.39 24.06 -24.30
N LEU A 187 0.56 22.92 -24.97
CA LEU A 187 0.41 21.58 -24.40
C LEU A 187 1.63 20.73 -24.76
N MET A 188 2.30 20.15 -23.77
CA MET A 188 3.38 19.20 -23.98
C MET A 188 3.11 17.92 -23.18
N THR A 189 2.76 16.86 -23.88
CA THR A 189 2.59 15.51 -23.32
C THR A 189 3.50 14.54 -24.09
N GLY A 190 3.63 13.31 -23.59
CA GLY A 190 4.34 12.26 -24.33
C GLY A 190 3.75 11.95 -25.72
N ASP A 191 2.47 12.29 -25.95
CA ASP A 191 1.74 11.92 -27.18
C ASP A 191 1.60 13.10 -28.14
N VAL A 192 1.38 14.30 -27.60
CA VAL A 192 1.07 15.50 -28.38
C VAL A 192 1.84 16.69 -27.84
N THR A 193 2.40 17.48 -28.76
CA THR A 193 2.99 18.80 -28.51
C THR A 193 2.27 19.85 -29.34
N ILE A 194 1.69 20.85 -28.69
CA ILE A 194 0.93 21.96 -29.30
C ILE A 194 1.49 23.27 -28.76
N ASN A 195 1.80 24.21 -29.65
CA ASN A 195 2.28 25.56 -29.30
C ASN A 195 3.35 25.58 -28.17
N PRO A 196 4.52 24.95 -28.36
CA PRO A 196 5.55 24.86 -27.32
C PRO A 196 6.17 26.23 -26.96
N GLU A 197 6.01 27.24 -27.83
CA GLU A 197 6.51 28.60 -27.60
C GLU A 197 5.54 29.49 -26.79
N ALA A 198 4.41 28.95 -26.33
CA ALA A 198 3.44 29.70 -25.54
C ALA A 198 4.03 30.22 -24.22
N SER A 199 3.48 31.33 -23.71
CA SER A 199 3.85 31.87 -22.40
C SER A 199 3.34 31.00 -21.25
N CYS A 200 2.18 30.34 -21.40
CA CYS A 200 1.65 29.37 -20.45
C CYS A 200 1.72 27.97 -21.06
N ILE A 201 2.38 27.02 -20.40
CA ILE A 201 2.52 25.65 -20.94
C ILE A 201 1.92 24.64 -19.97
N VAL A 202 0.94 23.88 -20.44
CA VAL A 202 0.39 22.73 -19.74
C VAL A 202 1.21 21.49 -20.12
N MET A 203 1.73 20.76 -19.15
CA MET A 203 2.50 19.55 -19.41
C MET A 203 2.32 18.48 -18.33
N THR A 204 2.79 17.26 -18.60
CA THR A 204 2.93 16.25 -17.54
C THR A 204 4.25 16.44 -16.80
N THR A 205 4.30 15.99 -15.55
CA THR A 205 5.51 16.08 -14.71
C THR A 205 6.71 15.37 -15.35
N GLU A 206 6.48 14.26 -16.04
CA GLU A 206 7.54 13.53 -16.77
C GLU A 206 8.17 14.35 -17.89
N ILE A 207 7.38 15.17 -18.60
CA ILE A 207 7.89 16.04 -19.66
C ILE A 207 8.73 17.15 -19.05
N LEU A 208 8.26 17.76 -17.95
CA LEU A 208 9.04 18.77 -17.23
C LEU A 208 10.40 18.21 -16.78
N ARG A 209 10.41 17.02 -16.16
CA ARG A 209 11.65 16.33 -15.79
C ARG A 209 12.59 16.13 -16.98
N SER A 210 12.07 15.61 -18.09
CA SER A 210 12.88 15.38 -19.30
C SER A 210 13.46 16.69 -19.86
N MET A 211 12.73 17.81 -19.76
CA MET A 211 13.24 19.12 -20.16
C MET A 211 14.35 19.64 -19.24
N LEU A 212 14.24 19.39 -17.93
CA LEU A 212 15.28 19.72 -16.96
C LEU A 212 16.55 18.91 -17.24
N TYR A 213 16.43 17.61 -17.51
CA TYR A 213 17.57 16.76 -17.88
C TYR A 213 18.24 17.13 -19.20
N ARG A 214 17.50 17.75 -20.12
CA ARG A 214 18.03 18.24 -21.40
C ARG A 214 18.61 19.65 -21.30
N GLY A 215 18.43 20.34 -20.17
CA GLY A 215 18.86 21.73 -20.02
C GLY A 215 18.16 22.67 -21.01
N SER A 216 16.86 22.52 -21.21
CA SER A 216 16.09 23.36 -22.14
C SER A 216 16.21 24.86 -21.79
N SER A 217 16.52 25.70 -22.79
CA SER A 217 16.64 27.15 -22.60
C SER A 217 15.36 27.81 -22.08
N MET A 218 14.21 27.18 -22.31
CA MET A 218 12.91 27.62 -21.80
C MET A 218 12.91 27.75 -20.27
N MET A 219 13.71 26.95 -19.57
CA MET A 219 13.75 26.96 -18.10
C MET A 219 14.24 28.28 -17.50
N HIS A 220 14.95 29.11 -18.27
CA HIS A 220 15.42 30.41 -17.82
C HIS A 220 14.34 31.50 -17.80
N GLU A 221 13.22 31.30 -18.51
CA GLU A 221 12.14 32.29 -18.65
C GLU A 221 10.98 32.04 -17.68
N ILE A 222 11.05 30.97 -16.89
CA ILE A 222 9.96 30.53 -16.01
C ILE A 222 10.00 31.33 -14.71
N GLY A 223 8.92 32.03 -14.41
CA GLY A 223 8.71 32.66 -13.10
C GLY A 223 7.97 31.74 -12.12
N TRP A 224 7.04 30.94 -12.63
CA TRP A 224 6.13 30.14 -11.81
C TRP A 224 5.93 28.72 -12.35
N VAL A 225 5.92 27.74 -11.44
CA VAL A 225 5.51 26.37 -11.72
C VAL A 225 4.35 25.99 -10.81
N ILE A 226 3.26 25.54 -11.41
CA ILE A 226 2.06 25.08 -10.73
C ILE A 226 2.08 23.55 -10.75
N PHE A 227 2.02 22.95 -9.57
CA PHE A 227 1.95 21.51 -9.37
C PHE A 227 0.54 21.13 -8.95
N ASP A 228 -0.26 20.64 -9.91
CA ASP A 228 -1.62 20.17 -9.63
C ASP A 228 -1.63 18.76 -9.05
N GLU A 229 -2.47 18.52 -8.05
CA GLU A 229 -2.57 17.26 -7.33
C GLU A 229 -1.23 16.71 -6.81
N ILE A 230 -0.41 17.55 -6.17
CA ILE A 230 0.93 17.19 -5.64
C ILE A 230 0.93 15.98 -4.69
N HIS A 231 -0.21 15.67 -4.08
CA HIS A 231 -0.37 14.48 -3.26
C HIS A 231 -0.18 13.15 -4.02
N TYR A 232 -0.08 13.18 -5.36
CA TYR A 232 0.37 12.07 -6.19
C TYR A 232 1.83 11.68 -5.99
N MET A 233 2.63 12.50 -5.32
CA MET A 233 4.02 12.16 -4.97
C MET A 233 4.12 10.90 -4.07
N ARG A 234 3.02 10.49 -3.43
CA ARG A 234 2.93 9.22 -2.67
C ARG A 234 2.76 7.97 -3.54
N ASP A 235 2.59 8.14 -4.85
CA ASP A 235 2.48 7.03 -5.79
C ASP A 235 3.81 6.26 -5.85
N LYS A 236 3.76 4.93 -5.76
CA LYS A 236 4.96 4.09 -5.67
C LYS A 236 5.80 4.09 -6.94
N GLU A 237 5.17 4.28 -8.10
CA GLU A 237 5.85 4.18 -9.39
C GLU A 237 6.29 5.55 -9.88
N ARG A 238 5.38 6.54 -9.80
CA ARG A 238 5.54 7.87 -10.39
C ARG A 238 5.92 8.95 -9.39
N GLY A 239 5.82 8.68 -8.08
CA GLY A 239 6.12 9.65 -7.03
C GLY A 239 7.54 10.21 -7.10
N VAL A 240 8.51 9.35 -7.46
CA VAL A 240 9.92 9.75 -7.66
C VAL A 240 10.09 10.88 -8.68
N VAL A 241 9.27 10.91 -9.73
CA VAL A 241 9.35 11.92 -10.80
C VAL A 241 9.02 13.32 -10.29
N TRP A 242 8.05 13.43 -9.38
CA TRP A 242 7.65 14.70 -8.77
C TRP A 242 8.77 15.28 -7.92
N GLU A 243 9.32 14.44 -7.05
CA GLU A 243 10.37 14.82 -6.12
C GLU A 243 11.64 15.25 -6.84
N GLU A 244 12.07 14.45 -7.82
CA GLU A 244 13.21 14.72 -8.71
C GLU A 244 13.03 16.05 -9.47
N THR A 245 11.84 16.29 -10.01
CA THR A 245 11.52 17.54 -10.73
C THR A 245 11.63 18.75 -9.82
N ILE A 246 11.11 18.68 -8.59
CA ILE A 246 11.18 19.78 -7.62
C ILE A 246 12.64 20.08 -7.24
N ILE A 247 13.44 19.04 -6.96
CA ILE A 247 14.86 19.18 -6.60
C ILE A 247 15.68 19.86 -7.71
N MET A 248 15.38 19.56 -8.97
CA MET A 248 16.10 20.08 -10.12
C MET A 248 15.67 21.50 -10.56
N LEU A 249 14.55 22.02 -10.07
CA LEU A 249 14.11 23.37 -10.42
C LEU A 249 15.04 24.42 -9.79
N ALA A 250 15.25 25.53 -10.50
CA ALA A 250 16.09 26.61 -10.02
C ALA A 250 15.45 27.36 -8.85
N ASP A 251 16.28 27.85 -7.92
CA ASP A 251 15.84 28.58 -6.71
C ASP A 251 15.14 29.92 -7.03
N SER A 252 15.30 30.45 -8.25
CA SER A 252 14.62 31.66 -8.72
C SER A 252 13.14 31.46 -9.07
N VAL A 253 12.69 30.21 -9.19
CA VAL A 253 11.32 29.87 -9.57
C VAL A 253 10.42 29.82 -8.33
N HIS A 254 9.20 30.32 -8.44
CA HIS A 254 8.19 30.21 -7.39
C HIS A 254 7.17 29.11 -7.70
N TYR A 255 6.57 28.54 -6.65
CA TYR A 255 5.74 27.35 -6.75
C TYR A 255 4.33 27.57 -6.23
N VAL A 256 3.35 27.02 -6.95
CA VAL A 256 1.98 26.84 -6.45
C VAL A 256 1.68 25.35 -6.40
N PHE A 257 1.62 24.79 -5.21
CA PHE A 257 1.26 23.39 -5.00
C PHE A 257 -0.22 23.27 -4.68
N LEU A 258 -0.98 22.53 -5.48
CA LEU A 258 -2.38 22.23 -5.22
C LEU A 258 -2.49 20.79 -4.73
N SER A 259 -3.06 20.61 -3.54
CA SER A 259 -3.17 19.30 -2.91
C SER A 259 -4.58 19.03 -2.39
N ALA A 260 -4.91 17.75 -2.25
CA ALA A 260 -5.97 17.35 -1.34
C ALA A 260 -5.59 17.72 0.11
N THR A 261 -6.51 17.52 1.05
CA THR A 261 -6.22 17.65 2.49
C THR A 261 -5.14 16.63 2.87
N ILE A 262 -3.98 17.09 3.33
CA ILE A 262 -2.88 16.23 3.80
C ILE A 262 -2.45 16.66 5.22
N PRO A 263 -2.24 15.71 6.14
CA PRO A 263 -1.97 16.04 7.55
C PRO A 263 -0.58 16.64 7.78
N ASN A 264 0.42 16.28 6.98
CA ASN A 264 1.81 16.72 7.11
C ASN A 264 2.19 17.83 6.10
N ALA A 265 1.24 18.71 5.76
CA ALA A 265 1.46 19.82 4.82
C ALA A 265 2.65 20.72 5.21
N LEU A 266 2.81 21.00 6.51
CA LEU A 266 3.91 21.82 7.02
C LEU A 266 5.28 21.15 6.84
N GLN A 267 5.35 19.83 6.94
CA GLN A 267 6.58 19.07 6.68
C GLN A 267 7.02 19.21 5.22
N PHE A 268 6.08 19.14 4.28
CA PHE A 268 6.35 19.36 2.86
C PHE A 268 6.82 20.79 2.58
N ALA A 269 6.15 21.80 3.13
CA ALA A 269 6.58 23.19 2.98
C ALA A 269 7.97 23.45 3.57
N SER A 270 8.31 22.78 4.68
CA SER A 270 9.63 22.85 5.29
C SER A 270 10.71 22.26 4.38
N TRP A 271 10.42 21.14 3.71
CA TRP A 271 11.32 20.56 2.72
C TRP A 271 11.57 21.53 1.55
N VAL A 272 10.51 22.07 0.94
CA VAL A 272 10.63 23.05 -0.16
C VAL A 272 11.42 24.29 0.27
N CYS A 273 11.17 24.80 1.47
CA CYS A 273 11.92 25.92 2.04
C CYS A 273 13.40 25.59 2.23
N SER A 274 13.74 24.39 2.73
CA SER A 274 15.12 23.94 2.91
C SER A 274 15.85 23.70 1.59
N LEU A 275 15.11 23.32 0.55
CA LEU A 275 15.64 22.99 -0.76
C LEU A 275 16.03 24.24 -1.56
N HIS A 276 15.11 25.21 -1.62
CA HIS A 276 15.20 26.39 -2.47
C HIS A 276 15.47 27.69 -1.72
N HIS A 277 15.69 27.63 -0.41
CA HIS A 277 15.99 28.79 0.45
C HIS A 277 15.00 29.96 0.27
N GLN A 278 13.72 29.64 0.03
CA GLN A 278 12.64 30.61 -0.15
C GLN A 278 11.45 30.30 0.77
N PRO A 279 10.66 31.32 1.19
CA PRO A 279 9.48 31.10 2.01
C PRO A 279 8.44 30.24 1.30
N CYS A 280 7.85 29.29 2.04
CA CYS A 280 6.78 28.44 1.54
C CYS A 280 5.59 28.49 2.50
N HIS A 281 4.45 28.98 1.99
CA HIS A 281 3.21 29.08 2.75
C HIS A 281 2.40 27.79 2.70
N VAL A 282 1.71 27.49 3.78
CA VAL A 282 0.69 26.44 3.84
C VAL A 282 -0.65 27.09 4.12
N VAL A 283 -1.57 26.96 3.18
CA VAL A 283 -2.97 27.35 3.32
C VAL A 283 -3.80 26.08 3.36
N TYR A 284 -4.26 25.71 4.55
CA TYR A 284 -5.01 24.49 4.80
C TYR A 284 -6.47 24.81 5.12
N THR A 285 -7.40 24.04 4.53
CA THR A 285 -8.82 24.12 4.88
C THR A 285 -9.53 22.78 4.74
N ASP A 286 -10.29 22.41 5.78
CA ASP A 286 -11.24 21.29 5.76
C ASP A 286 -12.63 21.74 5.27
N TYR A 287 -12.78 23.01 4.89
CA TYR A 287 -14.07 23.52 4.43
C TYR A 287 -14.47 22.83 3.13
N ARG A 288 -15.67 22.23 3.17
CA ARG A 288 -16.33 21.65 2.01
C ARG A 288 -17.56 22.48 1.66
N PRO A 289 -17.63 23.09 0.46
CA PRO A 289 -18.79 23.88 0.05
C PRO A 289 -20.12 23.12 0.05
N THR A 290 -20.08 21.82 -0.23
CA THR A 290 -21.25 20.92 -0.21
C THR A 290 -21.02 19.79 0.79
N PRO A 291 -21.65 19.81 1.97
CA PRO A 291 -21.43 18.81 3.02
C PRO A 291 -21.87 17.41 2.57
N LEU A 292 -21.24 16.38 3.14
CA LEU A 292 -21.52 14.98 2.81
C LEU A 292 -22.39 14.31 3.88
N GLN A 293 -23.23 13.39 3.45
CA GLN A 293 -23.92 12.42 4.31
C GLN A 293 -23.48 11.01 3.92
N HIS A 294 -23.15 10.19 4.92
CA HIS A 294 -22.68 8.83 4.70
C HIS A 294 -23.72 7.83 5.19
N PHE A 295 -24.12 6.92 4.29
CA PHE A 295 -25.10 5.87 4.52
C PHE A 295 -24.45 4.50 4.36
N ILE A 296 -24.84 3.54 5.18
CA ILE A 296 -24.52 2.13 4.99
C ILE A 296 -25.77 1.40 4.51
N TYR A 297 -25.59 0.55 3.50
CA TYR A 297 -26.57 -0.40 3.01
C TYR A 297 -26.05 -1.83 3.27
N PRO A 298 -26.59 -2.54 4.28
CA PRO A 298 -26.33 -3.96 4.47
C PRO A 298 -26.95 -4.77 3.33
N VAL A 299 -26.13 -5.53 2.61
CA VAL A 299 -26.58 -6.40 1.51
C VAL A 299 -27.60 -7.40 2.05
N GLY A 300 -28.75 -7.52 1.36
CA GLY A 300 -29.86 -8.38 1.81
C GLY A 300 -30.89 -7.67 2.70
N SER A 301 -30.63 -6.44 3.14
CA SER A 301 -31.60 -5.62 3.87
C SER A 301 -32.41 -4.68 2.95
N THR A 302 -33.42 -4.00 3.50
CA THR A 302 -34.23 -3.00 2.77
C THR A 302 -33.95 -1.56 3.21
N GLY A 303 -33.07 -1.34 4.19
CA GLY A 303 -32.85 -0.05 4.83
C GLY A 303 -31.51 0.61 4.48
N LEU A 304 -31.51 1.93 4.30
CA LEU A 304 -30.30 2.77 4.31
C LEU A 304 -30.14 3.40 5.69
N PHE A 305 -28.97 3.24 6.30
CA PHE A 305 -28.68 3.73 7.65
C PHE A 305 -27.71 4.91 7.58
N GLU A 306 -28.15 6.09 8.00
CA GLU A 306 -27.29 7.29 8.07
C GLU A 306 -26.31 7.16 9.23
N VAL A 307 -25.05 6.85 8.91
CA VAL A 307 -23.98 6.66 9.90
C VAL A 307 -23.19 7.94 10.14
N VAL A 308 -23.18 8.88 9.20
CA VAL A 308 -22.62 10.23 9.40
C VAL A 308 -23.55 11.26 8.76
N GLY A 309 -23.99 12.23 9.56
CA GLY A 309 -24.81 13.35 9.10
C GLY A 309 -23.98 14.50 8.53
N THR A 310 -24.65 15.58 8.11
CA THR A 310 -23.99 16.81 7.62
C THR A 310 -23.20 17.55 8.69
N ASP A 311 -23.41 17.22 9.97
CA ASP A 311 -22.65 17.70 11.13
C ASP A 311 -21.30 16.97 11.31
N GLY A 312 -21.02 15.96 10.48
CA GLY A 312 -19.79 15.17 10.54
C GLY A 312 -19.70 14.24 11.77
N ARG A 313 -20.79 14.03 12.52
CA ARG A 313 -20.79 13.16 13.71
C ARG A 313 -21.11 11.72 13.32
N PHE A 314 -20.32 10.78 13.84
CA PHE A 314 -20.52 9.35 13.61
C PHE A 314 -21.61 8.81 14.56
N ARG A 315 -22.65 8.20 14.00
CA ARG A 315 -23.80 7.65 14.72
C ARG A 315 -23.64 6.15 14.92
N ALA A 316 -22.96 5.77 16.00
CA ALA A 316 -22.68 4.36 16.33
C ALA A 316 -23.95 3.51 16.47
N GLU A 317 -25.05 4.09 16.95
CA GLU A 317 -26.35 3.40 17.06
C GLU A 317 -26.86 2.93 15.69
N LYS A 318 -26.84 3.81 14.69
CA LYS A 318 -27.25 3.52 13.31
C LYS A 318 -26.31 2.54 12.64
N PHE A 319 -25.02 2.61 12.94
CA PHE A 319 -24.04 1.64 12.48
C PHE A 319 -24.32 0.23 13.02
N ASN A 320 -24.56 0.10 14.33
CA ASN A 320 -24.88 -1.17 14.97
C ASN A 320 -26.21 -1.73 14.46
N GLU A 321 -27.20 -0.89 14.21
CA GLU A 321 -28.48 -1.25 13.57
C GLU A 321 -28.24 -1.83 12.17
N ALA A 322 -27.38 -1.20 11.37
CA ALA A 322 -27.01 -1.69 10.04
C ALA A 322 -26.34 -3.08 10.10
N MET A 323 -25.38 -3.27 11.00
CA MET A 323 -24.65 -4.55 11.14
C MET A 323 -25.52 -5.70 11.64
N ARG A 324 -26.53 -5.43 12.48
CA ARG A 324 -27.53 -6.43 12.90
C ARG A 324 -28.39 -6.92 11.73
N ASN A 325 -28.77 -6.00 10.83
CA ASN A 325 -29.59 -6.34 9.66
C ASN A 325 -28.84 -7.16 8.60
N LEU A 326 -27.50 -7.13 8.62
CA LEU A 326 -26.67 -8.00 7.80
C LEU A 326 -26.74 -9.47 8.25
N SER A 327 -26.77 -9.71 9.56
CA SER A 327 -26.67 -11.05 10.16
C SER A 327 -28.01 -11.80 10.19
N SER A 328 -29.13 -11.11 10.02
CA SER A 328 -30.47 -11.70 9.93
C SER A 328 -30.82 -12.32 8.56
N GLY A 329 -29.96 -12.19 7.56
CA GLY A 329 -30.20 -12.69 6.19
C GLY A 329 -29.86 -14.16 5.94
N ASP A 330 -29.23 -14.85 6.89
CA ASP A 330 -28.55 -16.14 6.65
C ASP A 330 -29.30 -17.39 7.17
N SER A 331 -30.58 -17.27 7.54
CA SER A 331 -31.34 -18.39 8.14
C SER A 331 -32.06 -19.33 7.16
N THR A 332 -31.83 -19.25 5.84
CA THR A 332 -32.39 -20.22 4.87
C THR A 332 -31.48 -20.43 3.67
N ASP A 333 -30.47 -21.30 3.83
CA ASP A 333 -29.91 -22.23 2.82
C ASP A 333 -28.44 -22.56 3.15
N ALA A 334 -28.25 -23.38 4.20
CA ALA A 334 -26.97 -23.99 4.51
C ALA A 334 -26.71 -25.17 3.56
N GLY A 335 -26.34 -24.85 2.32
CA GLY A 335 -25.89 -25.78 1.30
C GLY A 335 -24.67 -25.21 0.57
N GLY A 336 -23.48 -25.63 1.02
CA GLY A 336 -22.16 -25.47 0.41
C GLY A 336 -22.00 -24.44 -0.72
N ARG A 337 -21.42 -23.27 -0.40
CA ARG A 337 -20.69 -22.46 -1.39
C ARG A 337 -19.23 -22.38 -0.99
N GLN A 338 -18.46 -23.29 -1.58
CA GLN A 338 -17.01 -23.19 -1.66
C GLN A 338 -16.61 -21.92 -2.40
N ALA A 339 -15.53 -21.29 -1.91
CA ALA A 339 -14.68 -20.41 -2.69
C ALA A 339 -14.18 -21.18 -3.93
N SER A 340 -14.81 -20.92 -5.07
CA SER A 340 -14.46 -21.50 -6.36
C SER A 340 -14.83 -20.48 -7.44
N GLY A 341 -13.79 -19.95 -8.08
CA GLY A 341 -13.79 -19.34 -9.41
C GLY A 341 -14.87 -18.31 -9.73
N ARG A 342 -14.47 -17.03 -9.79
CA ARG A 342 -14.80 -16.07 -10.87
C ARG A 342 -16.24 -16.13 -11.45
N ARG A 343 -17.26 -16.42 -10.65
CA ARG A 343 -18.67 -16.41 -11.06
C ARG A 343 -19.43 -15.38 -10.26
N ARG A 344 -19.93 -14.41 -11.02
CA ARG A 344 -20.81 -13.30 -10.65
C ARG A 344 -21.94 -13.76 -9.73
N ASP A 345 -22.06 -13.16 -8.54
CA ASP A 345 -23.14 -13.46 -7.59
C ASP A 345 -24.43 -12.73 -8.01
N PRO A 346 -25.48 -13.46 -8.46
CA PRO A 346 -26.74 -12.84 -8.90
C PRO A 346 -27.45 -12.04 -7.80
N ALA A 347 -27.17 -12.35 -6.53
CA ALA A 347 -27.76 -11.63 -5.40
C ALA A 347 -27.20 -10.20 -5.29
N MET A 348 -25.90 -10.00 -5.53
CA MET A 348 -25.27 -8.68 -5.47
C MET A 348 -25.77 -7.76 -6.59
N ASP A 349 -25.87 -8.28 -7.80
CA ASP A 349 -26.43 -7.59 -8.97
C ASP A 349 -27.82 -7.02 -8.70
N ASN A 350 -28.68 -7.82 -8.05
CA ASN A 350 -30.03 -7.42 -7.69
C ASN A 350 -30.02 -6.31 -6.61
N ASN A 351 -29.08 -6.34 -5.67
CA ASN A 351 -28.94 -5.30 -4.66
C ASN A 351 -28.49 -3.95 -5.25
N VAL A 352 -27.53 -3.95 -6.17
CA VAL A 352 -27.10 -2.73 -6.88
C VAL A 352 -28.27 -2.13 -7.66
N LEU A 353 -29.04 -2.96 -8.37
CA LEU A 353 -30.24 -2.51 -9.10
C LEU A 353 -31.28 -1.88 -8.17
N LYS A 354 -31.59 -2.52 -7.03
CA LYS A 354 -32.50 -1.97 -6.00
C LYS A 354 -32.02 -0.62 -5.48
N MET A 355 -30.70 -0.48 -5.26
CA MET A 355 -30.12 0.79 -4.80
C MET A 355 -30.23 1.88 -5.84
N ILE A 356 -29.95 1.59 -7.11
CA ILE A 356 -30.09 2.57 -8.18
C ILE A 356 -31.55 2.99 -8.36
N SER A 357 -32.51 2.06 -8.25
CA SER A 357 -33.94 2.40 -8.24
C SER A 357 -34.30 3.30 -7.06
N THR A 358 -33.79 3.01 -5.86
CA THR A 358 -34.00 3.85 -4.66
C THR A 358 -33.40 5.25 -4.83
N ILE A 359 -32.22 5.35 -5.44
CA ILE A 359 -31.55 6.61 -5.77
C ILE A 359 -32.41 7.43 -6.74
N LYS A 360 -33.00 6.77 -7.75
CA LYS A 360 -33.90 7.42 -8.71
C LYS A 360 -35.19 7.91 -8.04
N GLU A 361 -35.84 7.06 -7.24
CA GLU A 361 -37.11 7.38 -6.56
C GLU A 361 -36.97 8.54 -5.56
N ARG A 362 -35.80 8.69 -4.94
CA ARG A 362 -35.51 9.77 -3.99
C ARG A 362 -34.89 11.02 -4.62
N ASP A 363 -34.89 11.12 -5.95
CA ASP A 363 -34.26 12.22 -6.71
C ASP A 363 -32.80 12.46 -6.27
N MET A 364 -31.97 11.42 -6.26
CA MET A 364 -30.56 11.52 -5.84
C MET A 364 -29.57 11.42 -7.03
N LEU A 365 -30.06 11.66 -8.25
CA LEU A 365 -29.26 11.64 -9.48
C LEU A 365 -28.59 13.00 -9.75
N PRO A 366 -27.46 13.05 -10.48
CA PRO A 366 -26.71 11.93 -11.05
C PRO A 366 -25.91 11.15 -9.97
N CYS A 367 -25.63 9.88 -10.25
CA CYS A 367 -24.93 8.95 -9.35
C CYS A 367 -23.69 8.35 -10.02
N ILE A 368 -22.57 8.32 -9.29
CA ILE A 368 -21.39 7.52 -9.66
C ILE A 368 -21.36 6.25 -8.82
N VAL A 369 -21.23 5.11 -9.48
CA VAL A 369 -21.14 3.79 -8.85
C VAL A 369 -19.70 3.29 -8.99
N PHE A 370 -18.95 3.27 -7.89
CA PHE A 370 -17.59 2.75 -7.87
C PHE A 370 -17.55 1.24 -7.63
N SER A 371 -16.89 0.53 -8.54
CA SER A 371 -16.47 -0.87 -8.40
C SER A 371 -14.97 -1.00 -8.70
N PHE A 372 -14.32 -2.01 -8.14
CA PHE A 372 -12.88 -2.25 -8.28
C PHE A 372 -12.54 -3.22 -9.41
N SER A 373 -13.52 -3.61 -10.23
CA SER A 373 -13.35 -4.52 -11.35
C SER A 373 -14.00 -3.98 -12.62
N ARG A 374 -13.25 -3.98 -13.73
CA ARG A 374 -13.73 -3.59 -15.06
C ARG A 374 -14.95 -4.43 -15.47
N LYS A 375 -14.84 -5.75 -15.29
CA LYS A 375 -15.90 -6.73 -15.58
C LYS A 375 -17.16 -6.50 -14.75
N GLU A 376 -17.02 -6.06 -13.50
CA GLU A 376 -18.17 -5.75 -12.64
C GLU A 376 -18.88 -4.47 -13.09
N CYS A 377 -18.13 -3.43 -13.51
CA CYS A 377 -18.72 -2.18 -14.00
C CYS A 377 -19.64 -2.42 -15.21
N GLU A 378 -19.16 -3.14 -16.22
CA GLU A 378 -19.96 -3.54 -17.39
C GLU A 378 -21.10 -4.50 -17.00
N GLY A 379 -20.83 -5.39 -16.04
CA GLY A 379 -21.80 -6.30 -15.49
C GLY A 379 -23.01 -5.57 -14.91
N TYR A 380 -22.79 -4.64 -13.98
CA TYR A 380 -23.85 -3.86 -13.36
C TYR A 380 -24.57 -2.94 -14.35
N ALA A 381 -23.87 -2.35 -15.32
CA ALA A 381 -24.52 -1.58 -16.38
C ALA A 381 -25.50 -2.45 -17.19
N SER A 382 -25.13 -3.70 -17.48
CA SER A 382 -25.96 -4.64 -18.23
C SER A 382 -27.23 -5.07 -17.49
N THR A 383 -27.24 -5.05 -16.14
CA THR A 383 -28.45 -5.39 -15.36
C THR A 383 -29.51 -4.29 -15.43
N LEU A 384 -29.11 -3.04 -15.67
CA LEU A 384 -30.02 -1.90 -15.80
C LEU A 384 -30.69 -1.80 -17.19
N LYS A 385 -30.63 -2.84 -18.02
CA LYS A 385 -31.15 -2.80 -19.40
C LYS A 385 -32.64 -2.40 -19.49
N ASP A 386 -33.43 -2.67 -18.47
CA ASP A 386 -34.87 -2.41 -18.48
C ASP A 386 -35.23 -1.01 -17.92
N ILE A 387 -34.25 -0.23 -17.43
CA ILE A 387 -34.48 1.09 -16.83
C ILE A 387 -33.97 2.18 -17.76
N ASN A 388 -34.82 3.18 -18.02
CA ASN A 388 -34.44 4.40 -18.75
C ASN A 388 -34.38 5.59 -17.77
N PHE A 389 -33.26 6.32 -17.78
CA PHE A 389 -33.04 7.54 -16.98
C PHE A 389 -33.13 8.82 -17.82
N THR A 390 -33.17 8.72 -19.14
CA THR A 390 -33.36 9.86 -20.05
C THR A 390 -34.84 10.24 -20.07
N ALA A 391 -35.16 11.47 -19.67
CA ALA A 391 -36.55 11.90 -19.46
C ALA A 391 -37.27 12.32 -20.76
N ASN A 392 -36.52 12.76 -21.77
CA ASN A 392 -37.00 13.48 -22.94
C ASN A 392 -36.21 13.08 -24.21
N ASP A 393 -36.91 13.04 -25.35
CA ASP A 393 -36.30 12.67 -26.63
C ASP A 393 -35.25 13.69 -27.13
N ALA A 394 -35.29 14.93 -26.63
CA ALA A 394 -34.30 15.94 -26.92
C ALA A 394 -32.90 15.56 -26.39
N ASP A 395 -32.81 15.11 -25.13
CA ASP A 395 -31.56 14.64 -24.53
C ASP A 395 -31.02 13.43 -25.29
N ARG A 396 -31.90 12.50 -25.69
CA ARG A 396 -31.52 11.33 -26.51
C ARG A 396 -30.95 11.74 -27.87
N LYS A 397 -31.56 12.70 -28.54
CA LYS A 397 -31.04 13.26 -29.80
C LYS A 397 -29.72 13.99 -29.59
N CYS A 398 -29.56 14.71 -28.49
CA CYS A 398 -28.31 15.37 -28.14
C CYS A 398 -27.18 14.34 -27.95
N ILE A 399 -27.44 13.26 -27.19
CA ILE A 399 -26.52 12.13 -27.03
C ILE A 399 -26.13 11.55 -28.39
N ASP A 400 -27.10 11.32 -29.28
CA ASP A 400 -26.85 10.78 -30.61
C ASP A 400 -25.96 11.72 -31.46
N ILE A 401 -26.21 13.02 -31.42
CA ILE A 401 -25.42 14.02 -32.16
C ILE A 401 -23.98 14.07 -31.62
N VAL A 402 -23.80 14.16 -30.31
CA VAL A 402 -22.47 14.22 -29.68
C VAL A 402 -21.69 12.94 -29.96
N PHE A 403 -22.33 11.78 -29.78
CA PHE A 403 -21.72 10.49 -30.05
C PHE A 403 -21.34 10.35 -31.53
N GLN A 404 -22.25 10.67 -32.45
CA GLN A 404 -21.97 10.55 -33.88
C GLN A 404 -20.86 11.51 -34.31
N ASN A 405 -20.83 12.74 -33.80
CA ASN A 405 -19.77 13.71 -34.11
C ASN A 405 -18.39 13.20 -33.68
N ALA A 406 -18.28 12.59 -32.50
CA ALA A 406 -17.03 12.00 -32.04
C ALA A 406 -16.64 10.76 -32.85
N ILE A 407 -17.58 9.84 -33.07
CA ILE A 407 -17.33 8.59 -33.80
C ILE A 407 -17.08 8.81 -35.30
N ASN A 408 -17.52 9.92 -35.87
CA ASN A 408 -17.20 10.32 -37.24
C ASN A 408 -15.69 10.58 -37.46
N CYS A 409 -14.90 10.77 -36.42
CA CYS A 409 -13.45 10.84 -36.53
C CYS A 409 -12.78 9.47 -36.78
N LEU A 410 -13.47 8.37 -36.47
CA LEU A 410 -12.98 7.01 -36.69
C LEU A 410 -13.18 6.55 -38.15
N SER A 411 -12.37 5.58 -38.57
CA SER A 411 -12.51 4.90 -39.87
C SER A 411 -13.85 4.14 -39.95
N GLU A 412 -14.34 3.84 -41.16
CA GLU A 412 -15.60 3.11 -41.32
C GLU A 412 -15.57 1.71 -40.68
N GLU A 413 -14.39 1.07 -40.66
CA GLU A 413 -14.20 -0.24 -40.01
C GLU A 413 -14.26 -0.13 -38.49
N ASP A 414 -13.58 0.85 -37.90
CA ASP A 414 -13.56 1.05 -36.44
C ASP A 414 -14.94 1.46 -35.88
N ARG A 415 -15.73 2.17 -36.70
CA ARG A 415 -17.13 2.49 -36.34
C ARG A 415 -17.99 1.23 -36.17
N GLN A 416 -17.64 0.15 -36.86
CA GLN A 416 -18.37 -1.12 -36.83
C GLN A 416 -17.93 -2.06 -35.70
N LEU A 417 -16.99 -1.62 -34.85
CA LEU A 417 -16.56 -2.40 -33.69
C LEU A 417 -17.76 -2.70 -32.76
N PRO A 418 -17.93 -3.95 -32.30
CA PRO A 418 -19.00 -4.32 -31.37
C PRO A 418 -19.02 -3.43 -30.11
N GLN A 419 -17.85 -3.03 -29.63
CA GLN A 419 -17.67 -2.18 -28.46
C GLN A 419 -18.25 -0.79 -28.67
N VAL A 420 -18.06 -0.18 -29.84
CA VAL A 420 -18.65 1.13 -30.19
C VAL A 420 -20.18 1.01 -30.29
N HIS A 421 -20.68 -0.01 -30.97
CA HIS A 421 -22.13 -0.20 -31.17
C HIS A 421 -22.89 -0.56 -29.89
N SER A 422 -22.29 -1.36 -29.01
CA SER A 422 -22.92 -1.82 -27.78
C SER A 422 -23.08 -0.74 -26.71
N VAL A 423 -22.21 0.29 -26.72
CA VAL A 423 -22.23 1.39 -25.76
C VAL A 423 -23.38 2.37 -26.00
N LEU A 424 -23.68 2.72 -27.25
CA LEU A 424 -24.69 3.74 -27.59
C LEU A 424 -26.10 3.46 -26.98
N PRO A 425 -26.63 2.23 -26.97
CA PRO A 425 -27.88 1.90 -26.28
C PRO A 425 -27.87 2.19 -24.77
N PHE A 426 -26.74 2.05 -24.08
CA PHE A 426 -26.61 2.44 -22.67
C PHE A 426 -26.64 3.96 -22.53
N LEU A 427 -25.86 4.68 -23.35
CA LEU A 427 -25.80 6.13 -23.31
C LEU A 427 -27.16 6.77 -23.54
N ARG A 428 -27.92 6.28 -24.54
CA ARG A 428 -29.29 6.73 -24.84
C ARG A 428 -30.25 6.60 -23.65
N ARG A 429 -29.99 5.68 -22.73
CA ARG A 429 -30.77 5.47 -21.49
C ARG A 429 -30.24 6.27 -20.31
N GLY A 430 -29.18 7.06 -20.50
CA GLY A 430 -28.52 7.84 -19.44
C GLY A 430 -27.60 7.00 -18.56
N ILE A 431 -27.11 5.86 -19.05
CA ILE A 431 -26.20 4.93 -18.35
C ILE A 431 -24.82 4.98 -19.02
N GLY A 432 -23.77 5.24 -18.26
CA GLY A 432 -22.38 5.22 -18.71
C GLY A 432 -21.54 4.18 -17.99
N VAL A 433 -20.47 3.74 -18.63
CA VAL A 433 -19.41 2.89 -18.03
C VAL A 433 -18.07 3.59 -18.25
N HIS A 434 -17.19 3.62 -17.25
CA HIS A 434 -15.88 4.24 -17.34
C HIS A 434 -14.81 3.40 -16.63
N HIS A 435 -13.88 2.86 -17.40
CA HIS A 435 -12.69 2.19 -16.87
C HIS A 435 -11.57 2.19 -17.89
N SER A 436 -10.34 1.88 -17.46
CA SER A 436 -9.16 1.90 -18.34
C SER A 436 -9.29 1.03 -19.59
N GLY A 437 -10.02 -0.09 -19.49
CA GLY A 437 -10.24 -1.01 -20.62
C GLY A 437 -11.12 -0.52 -21.77
N LEU A 438 -11.81 0.61 -21.63
CA LEU A 438 -12.58 1.18 -22.75
C LEU A 438 -11.67 1.95 -23.71
N LEU A 439 -12.04 1.96 -25.00
CA LEU A 439 -11.37 2.78 -26.02
C LEU A 439 -11.26 4.24 -25.55
N PRO A 440 -10.09 4.91 -25.74
CA PRO A 440 -9.88 6.31 -25.37
C PRO A 440 -11.00 7.24 -25.84
N ILE A 441 -11.41 7.12 -27.10
CA ILE A 441 -12.49 7.94 -27.66
C ILE A 441 -13.84 7.74 -26.95
N LEU A 442 -14.16 6.51 -26.53
CA LEU A 442 -15.40 6.24 -25.80
C LEU A 442 -15.34 6.81 -24.38
N LYS A 443 -14.19 6.72 -23.71
CA LYS A 443 -13.99 7.35 -22.39
C LYS A 443 -14.23 8.86 -22.47
N GLU A 444 -13.60 9.54 -23.43
CA GLU A 444 -13.78 10.99 -23.61
C GLU A 444 -15.24 11.38 -23.93
N VAL A 445 -15.93 10.61 -24.77
CA VAL A 445 -17.34 10.89 -25.08
C VAL A 445 -18.23 10.70 -23.84
N ILE A 446 -17.99 9.65 -23.06
CA ILE A 446 -18.75 9.38 -21.82
C ILE A 446 -18.51 10.48 -20.80
N GLU A 447 -17.28 10.95 -20.68
CA GLU A 447 -16.88 12.08 -19.85
C GLU A 447 -17.60 13.38 -20.25
N ILE A 448 -17.65 13.70 -21.56
CA ILE A 448 -18.38 14.86 -22.09
C ILE A 448 -19.87 14.74 -21.77
N LEU A 449 -20.48 13.59 -22.08
CA LEU A 449 -21.91 13.36 -21.84
C LEU A 449 -22.28 13.41 -20.35
N PHE A 450 -21.37 12.99 -19.46
CA PHE A 450 -21.55 13.11 -18.02
C PHE A 450 -21.40 14.56 -17.54
N GLY A 451 -20.43 15.31 -18.07
CA GLY A 451 -20.23 16.73 -17.80
C GLY A 451 -21.44 17.60 -18.20
N GLU A 452 -22.05 17.29 -19.35
CA GLU A 452 -23.29 17.90 -19.83
C GLU A 452 -24.54 17.43 -19.06
N GLY A 453 -24.38 16.46 -18.14
CA GLY A 453 -25.47 15.93 -17.31
C GLY A 453 -26.45 15.04 -18.06
N LEU A 454 -26.10 14.53 -19.25
CA LEU A 454 -26.93 13.61 -20.05
C LEU A 454 -26.88 12.19 -19.47
N ILE A 455 -25.73 11.79 -18.92
CA ILE A 455 -25.59 10.53 -18.18
C ILE A 455 -26.02 10.74 -16.72
N LYS A 456 -26.96 9.93 -16.24
CA LYS A 456 -27.51 9.99 -14.88
C LYS A 456 -26.87 8.97 -13.94
N VAL A 457 -26.44 7.82 -14.46
CA VAL A 457 -25.76 6.78 -13.69
C VAL A 457 -24.48 6.40 -14.41
N LEU A 458 -23.34 6.57 -13.74
CA LEU A 458 -22.02 6.24 -14.27
C LEU A 458 -21.39 5.12 -13.42
N PHE A 459 -21.14 3.96 -14.02
CA PHE A 459 -20.34 2.90 -13.41
C PHE A 459 -18.88 3.17 -13.69
N ALA A 460 -18.05 3.32 -12.66
CA ALA A 460 -16.67 3.71 -12.82
C ALA A 460 -15.72 2.90 -11.93
N THR A 461 -14.49 2.69 -12.43
CA THR A 461 -13.38 2.23 -11.58
C THR A 461 -12.75 3.39 -10.80
N GLU A 462 -11.91 3.08 -9.81
CA GLU A 462 -11.18 4.05 -8.97
C GLU A 462 -10.44 5.13 -9.78
N THR A 463 -9.95 4.78 -10.98
CA THR A 463 -9.27 5.69 -11.91
C THR A 463 -10.08 6.94 -12.27
N PHE A 464 -11.41 6.88 -12.25
CA PHE A 464 -12.26 8.03 -12.51
C PHE A 464 -12.18 9.07 -11.38
N ALA A 465 -12.08 8.62 -10.12
CA ALA A 465 -11.90 9.51 -8.97
C ALA A 465 -10.52 10.19 -8.96
N MET A 466 -9.56 9.62 -9.67
CA MET A 466 -8.16 10.04 -9.72
C MET A 466 -7.86 11.06 -10.84
N GLY A 467 -8.69 11.18 -11.87
CA GLY A 467 -8.29 11.86 -13.11
C GLY A 467 -9.00 13.16 -13.48
N LEU A 468 -10.24 13.39 -13.03
CA LEU A 468 -11.13 14.37 -13.65
C LEU A 468 -12.01 15.10 -12.64
N ASN A 469 -12.32 16.38 -12.87
CA ASN A 469 -13.20 17.15 -12.00
C ASN A 469 -14.69 17.00 -12.37
N MET A 470 -15.23 15.79 -12.22
CA MET A 470 -16.62 15.46 -12.56
C MET A 470 -17.43 15.05 -11.32
N PRO A 471 -18.07 16.00 -10.62
CA PRO A 471 -18.86 15.72 -9.44
C PRO A 471 -20.27 15.19 -9.78
N ALA A 472 -20.80 14.34 -8.91
CA ALA A 472 -22.16 13.80 -8.94
C ALA A 472 -22.94 14.21 -7.68
N ARG A 473 -24.25 14.02 -7.66
CA ARG A 473 -25.04 14.24 -6.44
C ARG A 473 -24.82 13.11 -5.43
N THR A 474 -24.70 11.88 -5.94
CA THR A 474 -24.52 10.67 -5.14
C THR A 474 -23.31 9.85 -5.58
N VAL A 475 -22.62 9.25 -4.62
CA VAL A 475 -21.59 8.23 -4.85
C VAL A 475 -22.02 6.93 -4.15
N LEU A 476 -22.00 5.82 -4.88
CA LEU A 476 -22.30 4.48 -4.40
C LEU A 476 -21.05 3.61 -4.48
N PHE A 477 -20.66 2.99 -3.37
CA PHE A 477 -19.60 1.99 -3.33
C PHE A 477 -20.22 0.60 -3.35
N THR A 478 -19.88 -0.22 -4.35
CA THR A 478 -20.37 -1.62 -4.42
C THR A 478 -19.66 -2.54 -3.44
N SER A 479 -18.44 -2.19 -3.04
CA SER A 479 -17.62 -2.90 -2.07
C SER A 479 -16.79 -1.90 -1.26
N VAL A 480 -16.36 -2.32 -0.08
CA VAL A 480 -15.43 -1.59 0.81
C VAL A 480 -14.05 -2.27 0.90
N ARG A 481 -13.86 -3.34 0.13
CA ARG A 481 -12.60 -4.07 -0.02
C ARG A 481 -12.14 -4.07 -1.47
N LYS A 482 -10.82 -4.00 -1.66
CA LYS A 482 -10.19 -4.14 -2.97
C LYS A 482 -9.05 -5.14 -2.94
N PHE A 483 -8.76 -5.72 -4.10
CA PHE A 483 -7.62 -6.59 -4.31
C PHE A 483 -6.45 -5.74 -4.80
N ASP A 484 -5.32 -5.78 -4.09
CA ASP A 484 -4.11 -5.01 -4.45
C ASP A 484 -3.12 -5.79 -5.31
N GLY A 485 -3.52 -6.96 -5.81
CA GLY A 485 -2.65 -7.88 -6.56
C GLY A 485 -2.09 -9.01 -5.70
N LYS A 486 -2.10 -8.88 -4.36
CA LYS A 486 -1.65 -9.92 -3.42
C LYS A 486 -2.78 -10.32 -2.47
N ASN A 487 -3.39 -9.34 -1.80
CA ASN A 487 -4.39 -9.57 -0.76
C ASN A 487 -5.66 -8.74 -1.00
N HIS A 488 -6.78 -9.23 -0.45
CA HIS A 488 -7.99 -8.41 -0.31
C HIS A 488 -7.88 -7.56 0.96
N ARG A 489 -7.74 -6.24 0.79
CA ARG A 489 -7.65 -5.28 1.89
C ARG A 489 -8.82 -4.31 1.92
N TRP A 490 -9.04 -3.69 3.07
CA TRP A 490 -9.95 -2.55 3.20
C TRP A 490 -9.41 -1.35 2.42
N LEU A 491 -10.32 -0.50 1.96
CA LEU A 491 -9.96 0.81 1.43
C LEU A 491 -9.32 1.67 2.53
N SER A 492 -8.31 2.46 2.16
CA SER A 492 -7.80 3.48 3.08
C SER A 492 -8.79 4.63 3.23
N SER A 493 -8.64 5.40 4.31
CA SER A 493 -9.40 6.65 4.49
C SER A 493 -9.11 7.64 3.35
N GLY A 494 -7.86 7.74 2.87
CA GLY A 494 -7.52 8.59 1.74
C GLY A 494 -8.22 8.20 0.43
N GLU A 495 -8.23 6.91 0.08
CA GLU A 495 -8.94 6.36 -1.08
C GLU A 495 -10.44 6.66 -0.99
N TYR A 496 -11.01 6.44 0.20
CA TYR A 496 -12.41 6.74 0.47
C TYR A 496 -12.74 8.23 0.33
N ILE A 497 -11.93 9.13 0.89
CA ILE A 497 -12.12 10.59 0.81
C ILE A 497 -12.05 11.07 -0.65
N GLN A 498 -11.16 10.52 -1.47
CA GLN A 498 -11.05 10.87 -2.89
C GLN A 498 -12.31 10.48 -3.68
N MET A 499 -12.77 9.23 -3.53
CA MET A 499 -13.96 8.73 -4.22
C MET A 499 -15.25 9.37 -3.71
N SER A 500 -15.46 9.40 -2.39
CA SER A 500 -16.64 10.02 -1.76
C SER A 500 -16.66 11.53 -1.98
N GLY A 501 -15.50 12.16 -2.15
CA GLY A 501 -15.35 13.57 -2.47
C GLY A 501 -15.95 14.00 -3.81
N ARG A 502 -16.30 13.04 -4.68
CA ARG A 502 -17.05 13.28 -5.93
C ARG A 502 -18.56 13.49 -5.71
N ALA A 503 -19.08 13.24 -4.50
CA ALA A 503 -20.46 13.56 -4.15
C ALA A 503 -20.62 15.05 -3.79
N GLY A 504 -21.73 15.64 -4.23
CA GLY A 504 -22.09 17.04 -4.02
C GLY A 504 -21.52 17.97 -5.09
N ARG A 505 -22.39 18.63 -5.85
CA ARG A 505 -22.04 19.62 -6.87
C ARG A 505 -22.25 21.04 -6.33
N ARG A 506 -21.16 21.82 -6.25
CA ARG A 506 -21.19 23.22 -5.78
C ARG A 506 -22.21 24.02 -6.59
N GLY A 507 -23.14 24.67 -5.90
CA GLY A 507 -24.19 25.51 -6.50
C GLY A 507 -25.37 24.75 -7.13
N LYS A 508 -25.37 23.41 -7.13
CA LYS A 508 -26.49 22.58 -7.63
C LYS A 508 -27.12 21.69 -6.55
N ASP A 509 -26.31 21.19 -5.62
CA ASP A 509 -26.78 20.30 -4.56
C ASP A 509 -26.58 20.93 -3.18
N ASP A 510 -27.57 20.80 -2.29
CA ASP A 510 -27.46 21.23 -0.88
C ASP A 510 -26.49 20.35 -0.08
N ARG A 511 -26.39 19.08 -0.47
CA ARG A 511 -25.55 18.05 0.18
C ARG A 511 -25.22 16.92 -0.80
N GLY A 512 -24.05 16.32 -0.62
CA GLY A 512 -23.64 15.11 -1.32
C GLY A 512 -24.03 13.86 -0.54
N VAL A 513 -24.51 12.83 -1.24
CA VAL A 513 -24.89 11.55 -0.62
C VAL A 513 -23.86 10.48 -0.94
N VAL A 514 -23.38 9.77 0.07
CA VAL A 514 -22.42 8.66 -0.08
C VAL A 514 -23.04 7.40 0.49
N ILE A 515 -23.11 6.34 -0.29
CA ILE A 515 -23.72 5.06 0.10
C ILE A 515 -22.66 3.97 0.03
N LEU A 516 -22.42 3.28 1.13
CA LEU A 516 -21.53 2.12 1.20
C LEU A 516 -22.35 0.83 1.24
N MET A 517 -22.19 -0.04 0.24
CA MET A 517 -22.72 -1.40 0.31
C MET A 517 -21.77 -2.27 1.12
N VAL A 518 -22.33 -3.00 2.09
CA VAL A 518 -21.56 -3.87 2.99
C VAL A 518 -22.16 -5.27 2.96
N ASP A 519 -21.34 -6.25 2.62
CA ASP A 519 -21.68 -7.67 2.53
C ASP A 519 -21.19 -8.50 3.74
N GLN A 520 -20.22 -7.98 4.50
CA GLN A 520 -19.65 -8.64 5.68
C GLN A 520 -19.67 -7.72 6.89
N ALA A 521 -19.82 -8.28 8.09
CA ALA A 521 -19.81 -7.49 9.32
C ALA A 521 -18.46 -6.77 9.47
N ILE A 522 -18.51 -5.46 9.73
CA ILE A 522 -17.35 -4.60 9.94
C ILE A 522 -17.36 -4.12 11.38
N SER A 523 -16.19 -4.04 12.03
CA SER A 523 -16.11 -3.43 13.36
C SER A 523 -16.36 -1.92 13.27
N SER A 524 -16.87 -1.34 14.37
CA SER A 524 -17.10 0.10 14.44
C SER A 524 -15.81 0.90 14.23
N ASP A 525 -14.66 0.38 14.66
CA ASP A 525 -13.38 1.06 14.52
C ASP A 525 -12.92 1.12 13.07
N ILE A 526 -13.04 0.02 12.33
CA ILE A 526 -12.70 -0.02 10.90
C ILE A 526 -13.61 0.93 10.13
N ALA A 527 -14.93 0.91 10.40
CA ALA A 527 -15.87 1.79 9.71
C ALA A 527 -15.64 3.28 10.04
N LYS A 528 -15.34 3.59 11.30
CA LYS A 528 -15.02 4.95 11.74
C LYS A 528 -13.71 5.43 11.10
N ASN A 529 -12.69 4.58 11.05
CA ASN A 529 -11.43 4.91 10.38
C ASN A 529 -11.61 5.07 8.86
N LEU A 530 -12.44 4.25 8.21
CA LEU A 530 -12.74 4.38 6.79
C LEU A 530 -13.44 5.71 6.46
N ILE A 531 -14.50 6.06 7.22
CA ILE A 531 -15.38 7.20 6.90
C ILE A 531 -14.83 8.52 7.47
N LYS A 532 -14.27 8.49 8.68
CA LYS A 532 -13.81 9.67 9.43
C LYS A 532 -12.29 9.69 9.65
N GLY A 533 -11.55 8.72 9.13
CA GLY A 533 -10.10 8.72 9.24
C GLY A 533 -9.49 9.96 8.60
N ALA A 534 -8.32 10.35 9.08
CA ALA A 534 -7.54 11.39 8.43
C ALA A 534 -7.15 10.95 7.02
N ALA A 535 -6.95 11.91 6.12
CA ALA A 535 -6.33 11.62 4.84
C ALA A 535 -4.91 11.08 5.05
N ASP A 536 -4.47 10.22 4.14
CA ASP A 536 -3.14 9.64 4.25
C ASP A 536 -2.05 10.74 4.17
N PRO A 537 -1.00 10.67 5.01
CA PRO A 537 0.12 11.61 4.92
C PRO A 537 0.80 11.52 3.55
N LEU A 538 1.35 12.66 3.13
CA LEU A 538 2.22 12.73 1.96
C LEU A 538 3.59 12.21 2.35
N ASN A 539 3.84 10.92 2.15
CA ASN A 539 5.14 10.31 2.35
C ASN A 539 5.82 10.05 1.03
N SER A 540 7.12 10.35 0.95
CA SER A 540 7.91 10.08 -0.23
C SER A 540 7.92 8.58 -0.56
N GLN A 541 7.92 8.27 -1.86
CA GLN A 541 8.23 6.94 -2.40
C GLN A 541 9.50 7.00 -3.26
N PHE A 542 10.46 7.87 -2.89
CA PHE A 542 11.72 8.03 -3.60
C PHE A 542 12.45 6.70 -3.69
N ARG A 543 12.94 6.40 -4.89
CA ARG A 543 13.75 5.20 -5.18
C ARG A 543 14.75 5.54 -6.26
N LEU A 544 15.87 4.83 -6.25
CA LEU A 544 16.88 4.99 -7.29
C LEU A 544 16.52 4.20 -8.54
N THR A 545 16.63 4.83 -9.70
CA THR A 545 16.49 4.20 -11.02
C THR A 545 17.78 4.38 -11.80
N TYR A 546 18.09 3.49 -12.75
CA TYR A 546 19.33 3.63 -13.52
C TYR A 546 19.27 4.84 -14.45
N ASN A 547 18.10 5.12 -15.04
CA ASN A 547 17.87 6.30 -15.87
C ASN A 547 18.13 7.60 -15.10
N MET A 548 17.71 7.70 -13.82
CA MET A 548 18.03 8.84 -12.96
C MET A 548 19.55 8.96 -12.77
N ILE A 549 20.22 7.89 -12.34
CA ILE A 549 21.67 7.92 -12.07
C ILE A 549 22.46 8.34 -13.32
N LEU A 550 22.12 7.76 -14.48
CA LEU A 550 22.78 8.08 -15.75
C LEU A 550 22.54 9.53 -16.19
N ASN A 551 21.31 10.02 -16.07
CA ASN A 551 21.00 11.41 -16.41
C ASN A 551 21.67 12.41 -15.45
N LEU A 552 21.81 12.08 -14.17
CA LEU A 552 22.54 12.92 -13.21
C LEU A 552 24.04 12.92 -13.50
N MET A 553 24.64 11.78 -13.84
CA MET A 553 26.04 11.73 -14.31
C MET A 553 26.26 12.51 -15.62
N ARG A 554 25.20 12.73 -16.41
CA ARG A 554 25.25 13.51 -17.66
C ARG A 554 25.21 15.02 -17.43
N VAL A 555 24.54 15.49 -16.38
CA VAL A 555 24.34 16.92 -16.11
C VAL A 555 25.52 17.45 -15.30
N GLU A 556 26.27 18.39 -15.89
CA GLU A 556 27.37 19.05 -15.18
C GLU A 556 26.86 19.83 -13.96
N GLY A 557 27.49 19.63 -12.80
CA GLY A 557 27.19 20.35 -11.56
C GLY A 557 26.15 19.70 -10.65
N VAL A 558 25.56 18.56 -11.03
CA VAL A 558 24.63 17.80 -10.18
C VAL A 558 25.12 16.36 -10.03
N GLU A 559 25.57 15.99 -8.84
CA GLU A 559 25.94 14.61 -8.54
C GLU A 559 24.71 13.79 -8.06
N PRO A 560 24.64 12.48 -8.32
CA PRO A 560 23.56 11.63 -7.80
C PRO A 560 23.39 11.73 -6.28
N ASP A 561 24.50 11.84 -5.54
CA ASP A 561 24.56 12.01 -4.10
C ASP A 561 23.86 13.30 -3.63
N PHE A 562 23.86 14.34 -4.45
CA PHE A 562 23.20 15.61 -4.14
C PHE A 562 21.68 15.47 -4.13
N ILE A 563 21.09 14.78 -5.12
CA ILE A 563 19.65 14.54 -5.16
C ILE A 563 19.21 13.68 -3.98
N LEU A 564 19.98 12.65 -3.63
CA LEU A 564 19.67 11.80 -2.48
C LEU A 564 19.61 12.58 -1.17
N LYS A 565 20.61 13.43 -0.91
CA LYS A 565 20.66 14.25 0.31
C LYS A 565 19.55 15.31 0.36
N LYS A 566 19.08 15.77 -0.80
CA LYS A 566 17.99 16.75 -0.93
C LYS A 566 16.60 16.13 -1.11
N SER A 567 16.52 14.80 -1.17
CA SER A 567 15.26 14.07 -1.29
C SER A 567 14.33 14.36 -0.10
N PHE A 568 13.04 14.46 -0.39
CA PHE A 568 11.99 14.50 0.63
C PHE A 568 12.02 13.22 1.48
N TYR A 569 12.35 12.06 0.90
CA TYR A 569 12.56 10.83 1.67
C TYR A 569 13.61 11.01 2.78
N HIS A 570 14.78 11.52 2.41
CA HIS A 570 15.85 11.79 3.37
C HIS A 570 15.45 12.85 4.39
N PHE A 571 14.77 13.92 3.94
CA PHE A 571 14.25 14.97 4.81
C PHE A 571 13.26 14.42 5.86
N GLN A 572 12.34 13.55 5.45
CA GLN A 572 11.37 12.94 6.38
C GLN A 572 12.07 12.08 7.43
N ASN A 573 13.03 11.25 7.03
CA ASN A 573 13.82 10.44 7.95
C ASN A 573 14.62 11.33 8.92
N GLN A 574 15.28 12.39 8.43
CA GLN A 574 16.01 13.32 9.28
C GLN A 574 15.12 14.01 10.32
N MET A 575 13.87 14.33 9.96
CA MET A 575 12.92 14.98 10.87
C MET A 575 12.38 14.06 11.96
N THR A 576 12.36 12.73 11.75
CA THR A 576 11.88 11.76 12.75
C THR A 576 12.98 11.35 13.75
N LEU A 577 14.26 11.40 13.35
CA LEU A 577 15.40 10.98 14.19
C LEU A 577 15.44 11.64 15.59
N PRO A 578 15.19 12.95 15.77
CA PRO A 578 15.23 13.58 17.09
C PRO A 578 14.16 13.02 18.05
N ASP A 579 12.95 12.78 17.55
CA ASP A 579 11.84 12.26 18.35
C ASP A 579 12.07 10.79 18.69
N MET A 580 12.59 10.00 17.74
CA MET A 580 13.00 8.62 18.00
C MET A 580 14.11 8.55 19.07
N TYR A 581 15.11 9.44 18.99
CA TYR A 581 16.19 9.50 19.97
C TYR A 581 15.66 9.85 21.37
N LYS A 582 14.73 10.82 21.48
CA LYS A 582 14.04 11.15 22.74
C LYS A 582 13.28 9.96 23.30
N GLN A 583 12.57 9.20 22.45
CA GLN A 583 11.85 7.99 22.86
C GLN A 583 12.80 6.88 23.34
N ILE A 584 13.92 6.65 22.64
CA ILE A 584 14.97 5.69 23.05
C ILE A 584 15.49 6.06 24.43
N ARG A 585 15.80 7.34 24.66
CA ARG A 585 16.28 7.82 25.96
C ARG A 585 15.22 7.63 27.05
N ALA A 586 13.98 8.04 26.80
CA ALA A 586 12.89 7.87 27.76
C ALA A 586 12.67 6.40 28.14
N LYS A 587 12.71 5.47 27.17
CA LYS A 587 12.64 4.04 27.43
C LYS A 587 13.84 3.50 28.21
N LYS A 588 15.06 3.97 27.90
CA LYS A 588 16.25 3.61 28.69
C LYS A 588 16.13 4.07 30.14
N GLU A 589 15.60 5.27 30.37
CA GLU A 589 15.35 5.80 31.71
C GLU A 589 14.24 5.01 32.43
N GLU A 590 13.17 4.63 31.74
CA GLU A 590 12.08 3.77 32.27
C GLU A 590 12.60 2.38 32.68
N ILE A 591 13.41 1.73 31.83
CA ILE A 591 14.03 0.44 32.12
C ILE A 591 14.99 0.53 33.30
N ALA A 592 15.80 1.60 33.38
CA ALA A 592 16.71 1.81 34.50
C ALA A 592 15.98 2.08 35.83
N ALA A 593 14.80 2.70 35.79
CA ALA A 593 13.95 2.90 36.96
C ALA A 593 13.25 1.60 37.40
N PHE A 594 13.07 0.64 36.50
CA PHE A 594 12.39 -0.63 36.76
C PHE A 594 13.36 -1.66 37.39
N VAL A 595 13.43 -1.66 38.73
CA VAL A 595 14.31 -2.55 39.51
C VAL A 595 13.54 -3.81 39.93
N VAL A 596 13.96 -4.97 39.42
CA VAL A 596 13.36 -6.27 39.76
C VAL A 596 14.26 -7.03 40.75
N PRO A 597 13.71 -7.55 41.87
CA PRO A 597 14.48 -8.40 42.78
C PRO A 597 14.98 -9.69 42.10
N ARG A 598 16.22 -10.10 42.36
CA ARG A 598 16.82 -11.36 41.84
C ARG A 598 16.81 -11.48 40.30
N GLU A 599 16.96 -10.34 39.60
CA GLU A 599 16.90 -10.25 38.13
C GLU A 599 17.79 -11.26 37.39
N ALA A 600 19.02 -11.51 37.85
CA ALA A 600 19.93 -12.46 37.21
C ALA A 600 19.41 -13.91 37.21
N GLU A 601 18.70 -14.32 38.26
CA GLU A 601 18.10 -15.65 38.35
C GLU A 601 16.85 -15.74 37.49
N LEU A 602 16.01 -14.69 37.48
CA LEU A 602 14.80 -14.59 36.64
C LEU A 602 15.14 -14.58 35.14
N PHE A 603 16.23 -13.91 34.75
CA PHE A 603 16.78 -13.99 33.39
C PHE A 603 17.07 -15.44 32.99
N GLY A 604 17.74 -16.20 33.87
CA GLY A 604 18.03 -17.61 33.64
C GLY A 604 16.76 -18.45 33.47
N VAL A 605 15.70 -18.16 34.23
CA VAL A 605 14.40 -18.83 34.07
C VAL A 605 13.77 -18.49 32.72
N HIS A 606 13.72 -17.21 32.38
CA HIS A 606 13.07 -16.73 31.16
C HIS A 606 13.73 -17.25 29.89
N GLU A 607 15.06 -17.23 29.83
CA GLU A 607 15.80 -17.77 28.68
C GLU A 607 15.57 -19.28 28.56
N LEU A 608 15.56 -20.00 29.68
CA LEU A 608 15.28 -21.44 29.69
C LEU A 608 13.84 -21.75 29.24
N GLU A 609 12.84 -20.94 29.61
CA GLU A 609 11.46 -21.04 29.09
C GLU A 609 11.37 -20.78 27.59
N LYS A 610 12.10 -19.79 27.09
CA LYS A 610 12.16 -19.44 25.67
C LYS A 610 12.77 -20.57 24.85
N GLN A 611 13.88 -21.15 25.31
CA GLN A 611 14.50 -22.32 24.67
C GLN A 611 13.59 -23.55 24.75
N LEU A 612 12.91 -23.75 25.88
CA LEU A 612 11.91 -24.81 26.04
C LEU A 612 10.80 -24.67 25.00
N HIS A 613 10.20 -23.49 24.86
CA HIS A 613 9.16 -23.23 23.85
C HIS A 613 9.68 -23.43 22.41
N LYS A 614 10.90 -22.97 22.11
CA LYS A 614 11.53 -23.14 20.79
C LYS A 614 11.70 -24.62 20.46
N LYS A 615 12.25 -25.42 21.38
CA LYS A 615 12.44 -26.87 21.20
C LYS A 615 11.11 -27.64 21.21
N GLU A 616 10.13 -27.27 22.04
CA GLU A 616 8.79 -27.85 22.01
C GLU A 616 8.12 -27.64 20.66
N LYS A 617 8.24 -26.45 20.08
CA LYS A 617 7.72 -26.13 18.76
C LYS A 617 8.44 -26.95 17.67
N ALA A 618 9.77 -27.01 17.67
CA ALA A 618 10.53 -27.80 16.71
C ALA A 618 10.15 -29.29 16.73
N VAL A 619 10.08 -29.89 17.92
CA VAL A 619 9.64 -31.28 18.12
C VAL A 619 8.21 -31.48 17.62
N ARG A 620 7.30 -30.56 17.96
CA ARG A 620 5.90 -30.61 17.51
C ARG A 620 5.77 -30.52 15.99
N ASP A 621 6.51 -29.63 15.35
CA ASP A 621 6.43 -29.40 13.91
C ASP A 621 6.89 -30.65 13.14
N VAL A 622 7.91 -31.37 13.62
CA VAL A 622 8.33 -32.67 13.06
C VAL A 622 7.28 -33.76 13.28
N ILE A 623 6.68 -33.83 14.47
CA ILE A 623 5.61 -34.81 14.78
C ILE A 623 4.39 -34.59 13.88
N MET A 624 3.99 -33.32 13.66
CA MET A 624 2.78 -32.95 12.91
C MET A 624 2.99 -32.91 11.39
N LYS A 625 4.18 -33.24 10.87
CA LYS A 625 4.37 -33.45 9.43
C LYS A 625 3.39 -34.53 8.92
N PRO A 626 2.72 -34.32 7.77
CA PRO A 626 1.76 -35.27 7.21
C PRO A 626 2.24 -36.73 7.20
N GLY A 627 3.47 -36.97 6.75
CA GLY A 627 4.07 -38.32 6.69
C GLY A 627 4.20 -39.03 8.05
N ASN A 628 4.25 -38.28 9.15
CA ASN A 628 4.47 -38.80 10.50
C ASN A 628 3.17 -38.99 11.28
N CYS A 629 2.28 -37.98 11.31
CA CYS A 629 1.12 -37.99 12.19
C CYS A 629 -0.13 -38.66 11.61
N ILE A 630 -0.37 -38.59 10.30
CA ILE A 630 -1.68 -38.94 9.70
C ILE A 630 -2.08 -40.39 9.99
N ARG A 631 -1.12 -41.32 9.96
CA ARG A 631 -1.36 -42.74 10.26
C ARG A 631 -1.92 -42.98 11.67
N PHE A 632 -1.74 -42.02 12.59
CA PHE A 632 -2.23 -42.11 13.97
C PHE A 632 -3.55 -41.36 14.20
N MET A 633 -3.98 -40.54 13.23
CA MET A 633 -5.25 -39.78 13.23
C MET A 633 -6.45 -40.65 12.82
N SER A 634 -6.58 -41.83 13.44
CA SER A 634 -7.70 -42.74 13.19
C SER A 634 -8.95 -42.34 13.96
N LEU A 635 -10.14 -42.66 13.44
CA LEU A 635 -11.43 -42.53 14.13
C LEU A 635 -11.34 -42.95 15.60
N GLY A 636 -11.72 -42.06 16.52
CA GLY A 636 -11.71 -42.27 17.97
C GLY A 636 -10.38 -41.91 18.66
N ARG A 637 -9.35 -41.48 17.93
CA ARG A 637 -8.09 -41.00 18.53
C ARG A 637 -8.34 -39.74 19.36
N VAL A 638 -7.74 -39.68 20.56
CA VAL A 638 -7.80 -38.48 21.40
C VAL A 638 -6.62 -37.56 21.07
N ILE A 639 -6.90 -36.27 20.84
CA ILE A 639 -5.90 -35.24 20.48
C ILE A 639 -6.13 -33.97 21.29
N ARG A 640 -5.07 -33.22 21.60
CA ARG A 640 -5.19 -31.90 22.24
C ARG A 640 -5.08 -30.82 21.17
N VAL A 641 -6.00 -29.87 21.18
CA VAL A 641 -6.07 -28.81 20.16
C VAL A 641 -5.76 -27.46 20.81
N LYS A 642 -4.83 -26.72 20.21
CA LYS A 642 -4.47 -25.35 20.58
C LYS A 642 -4.45 -24.48 19.32
N TRP A 643 -5.05 -23.30 19.39
CA TRP A 643 -5.03 -22.32 18.31
C TRP A 643 -4.62 -20.96 18.89
N ASN A 644 -3.48 -20.44 18.44
CA ASN A 644 -2.81 -19.29 19.07
C ASN A 644 -2.68 -19.53 20.59
N ASP A 645 -3.12 -18.57 21.41
CA ASP A 645 -3.08 -18.65 22.87
C ASP A 645 -4.27 -19.41 23.49
N LEU A 646 -5.20 -19.91 22.66
CA LEU A 646 -6.41 -20.60 23.14
C LEU A 646 -6.22 -22.12 23.14
N ASP A 647 -6.38 -22.72 24.32
CA ASP A 647 -6.37 -24.18 24.50
C ASP A 647 -7.79 -24.73 24.50
N PHE A 648 -8.14 -25.50 23.47
CA PHE A 648 -9.43 -26.15 23.32
C PHE A 648 -9.52 -27.48 24.08
N GLY A 649 -8.42 -27.88 24.74
CA GLY A 649 -8.34 -29.09 25.51
C GLY A 649 -8.32 -30.34 24.64
N TRP A 650 -8.77 -31.45 25.23
CA TRP A 650 -8.77 -32.76 24.58
C TRP A 650 -10.05 -32.98 23.76
N GLY A 651 -9.86 -33.28 22.47
CA GLY A 651 -10.90 -33.65 21.53
C GLY A 651 -10.72 -35.06 20.97
N VAL A 652 -11.71 -35.50 20.18
CA VAL A 652 -11.73 -36.84 19.58
C VAL A 652 -11.86 -36.75 18.06
N VAL A 653 -10.95 -37.43 17.36
CA VAL A 653 -10.92 -37.49 15.89
C VAL A 653 -12.11 -38.28 15.36
N VAL A 654 -12.85 -37.69 14.42
CA VAL A 654 -13.99 -38.30 13.71
C VAL A 654 -13.56 -38.72 12.31
N SER A 655 -12.97 -37.81 11.53
CA SER A 655 -12.48 -38.10 10.19
C SER A 655 -11.31 -37.20 9.82
N VAL A 656 -10.59 -37.57 8.77
CA VAL A 656 -9.50 -36.78 8.20
C VAL A 656 -9.80 -36.56 6.73
N GLU A 657 -9.80 -35.30 6.31
CA GLU A 657 -10.00 -34.87 4.93
C GLU A 657 -8.70 -34.26 4.41
N ASN A 658 -8.41 -34.45 3.12
CA ASN A 658 -7.31 -33.78 2.44
C ASN A 658 -7.85 -32.89 1.31
N LYS A 659 -7.21 -31.73 1.12
CA LYS A 659 -7.49 -30.81 0.03
C LYS A 659 -6.20 -30.49 -0.73
N PRO A 660 -6.25 -30.28 -2.06
CA PRO A 660 -5.09 -29.82 -2.81
C PRO A 660 -4.62 -28.46 -2.27
N ASN A 661 -3.30 -28.27 -2.20
CA ASN A 661 -2.72 -27.01 -1.74
C ASN A 661 -2.98 -25.92 -2.80
N PRO A 662 -3.56 -24.76 -2.43
CA PRO A 662 -3.74 -23.64 -3.36
C PRO A 662 -2.43 -22.95 -3.75
N ASP A 663 -1.34 -23.19 -3.01
CA ASP A 663 0.00 -22.69 -3.36
C ASP A 663 0.71 -23.66 -4.33
N PRO A 664 1.09 -23.22 -5.55
CA PRO A 664 1.77 -24.08 -6.51
C PRO A 664 3.22 -24.43 -6.13
N THR A 665 3.81 -23.80 -5.10
CA THR A 665 5.18 -24.05 -4.66
C THR A 665 5.30 -25.22 -3.66
N GLU A 666 4.20 -25.59 -2.98
CA GLU A 666 4.15 -26.68 -2.00
C GLU A 666 3.41 -27.90 -2.56
N SER A 667 4.10 -29.04 -2.68
CA SER A 667 3.53 -30.27 -3.23
C SER A 667 2.61 -31.04 -2.28
N ASP A 668 2.66 -30.74 -0.97
CA ASP A 668 1.95 -31.50 0.05
C ASP A 668 0.49 -31.03 0.20
N PRO A 669 -0.51 -31.94 0.22
CA PRO A 669 -1.91 -31.56 0.39
C PRO A 669 -2.21 -31.07 1.81
N LEU A 670 -3.15 -30.14 1.94
CA LEU A 670 -3.63 -29.64 3.23
C LEU A 670 -4.55 -30.67 3.89
N TYR A 671 -4.27 -31.03 5.14
CA TYR A 671 -5.07 -31.98 5.92
C TYR A 671 -5.92 -31.28 6.99
N PHE A 672 -7.21 -31.61 7.01
CA PHE A 672 -8.19 -31.17 7.99
C PHE A 672 -8.68 -32.37 8.81
N VAL A 673 -8.51 -32.30 10.12
CA VAL A 673 -8.93 -33.33 11.07
C VAL A 673 -10.24 -32.90 11.72
N ASN A 674 -11.35 -33.53 11.36
CA ASN A 674 -12.64 -33.27 11.98
C ASN A 674 -12.65 -33.82 13.40
N THR A 675 -12.75 -32.92 14.39
CA THR A 675 -12.53 -33.23 15.81
C THR A 675 -13.70 -32.76 16.65
N ILE A 676 -14.20 -33.62 17.55
CA ILE A 676 -15.21 -33.21 18.55
C ILE A 676 -14.50 -32.43 19.64
N LEU A 677 -14.89 -31.18 19.86
CA LEU A 677 -14.34 -30.28 20.88
C LEU A 677 -15.42 -29.78 21.85
N LYS A 678 -14.99 -29.44 23.07
CA LYS A 678 -15.82 -28.80 24.10
C LYS A 678 -15.75 -27.28 23.95
N LEU A 679 -16.86 -26.67 23.58
CA LEU A 679 -16.91 -25.26 23.17
C LEU A 679 -17.94 -24.47 23.98
N ASP A 680 -17.69 -23.16 24.06
CA ASP A 680 -18.65 -22.21 24.61
C ASP A 680 -19.87 -22.06 23.68
N VAL A 681 -21.08 -22.10 24.26
CA VAL A 681 -22.35 -22.09 23.50
C VAL A 681 -22.56 -20.77 22.75
N VAL A 682 -22.02 -19.65 23.25
CA VAL A 682 -22.16 -18.35 22.59
C VAL A 682 -21.31 -18.33 21.32
N SER A 683 -20.04 -18.76 21.41
CA SER A 683 -19.13 -18.81 20.26
C SER A 683 -19.64 -19.65 19.08
N VAL A 684 -20.40 -20.72 19.37
CA VAL A 684 -21.00 -21.58 18.34
C VAL A 684 -22.25 -20.95 17.69
N ARG A 685 -22.95 -20.05 18.40
CA ARG A 685 -24.16 -19.38 17.87
C ARG A 685 -23.86 -18.18 16.97
N GLU A 686 -22.64 -17.65 17.03
CA GLU A 686 -22.22 -16.44 16.30
C GLU A 686 -21.74 -16.71 14.86
N GLY A 687 -21.72 -17.96 14.38
CA GLY A 687 -21.36 -18.29 13.00
C GLY A 687 -20.99 -19.76 12.75
N PRO A 688 -20.38 -20.07 11.58
CA PRO A 688 -19.95 -21.44 11.25
C PRO A 688 -18.86 -21.95 12.20
N ALA A 689 -18.86 -23.26 12.50
CA ALA A 689 -17.95 -23.92 13.43
C ALA A 689 -16.51 -24.03 12.89
N VAL A 690 -15.84 -22.89 12.73
CA VAL A 690 -14.44 -22.76 12.32
C VAL A 690 -13.60 -22.38 13.53
N ILE A 691 -12.48 -23.06 13.75
CA ILE A 691 -11.65 -22.92 14.96
C ILE A 691 -11.26 -21.47 15.29
N GLU A 692 -11.09 -20.61 14.28
CA GLU A 692 -10.72 -19.19 14.43
C GLU A 692 -11.74 -18.34 15.18
N ARG A 693 -13.03 -18.72 15.15
CA ARG A 693 -14.14 -17.98 15.79
C ARG A 693 -14.61 -18.60 17.09
N LEU A 694 -14.23 -19.85 17.32
CA LEU A 694 -14.69 -20.63 18.45
C LEU A 694 -13.90 -20.28 19.70
N ARG A 695 -14.54 -20.41 20.86
CA ARG A 695 -13.85 -20.27 22.15
C ARG A 695 -13.99 -21.54 22.98
N PRO A 696 -12.94 -21.93 23.72
CA PRO A 696 -13.05 -23.02 24.69
C PRO A 696 -14.06 -22.66 25.78
N ALA A 697 -14.76 -23.65 26.30
CA ALA A 697 -15.68 -23.44 27.42
C ALA A 697 -14.89 -23.22 28.72
N ALA A 698 -15.13 -22.09 29.39
CA ALA A 698 -14.59 -21.83 30.72
C ALA A 698 -15.27 -22.71 31.79
N ASP A 699 -14.57 -22.92 32.91
CA ASP A 699 -15.08 -23.75 34.01
C ASP A 699 -16.39 -23.20 34.59
N GLY A 700 -17.41 -24.05 34.66
CA GLY A 700 -18.74 -23.69 35.17
C GLY A 700 -19.69 -23.01 34.16
N VAL A 701 -19.25 -22.77 32.92
CA VAL A 701 -20.08 -22.18 31.86
C VAL A 701 -20.81 -23.26 31.06
N ALA A 702 -22.00 -22.92 30.52
CA ALA A 702 -22.75 -23.81 29.65
C ALA A 702 -21.97 -24.10 28.36
N TRP A 703 -21.81 -25.39 28.02
CA TRP A 703 -20.99 -25.83 26.90
C TRP A 703 -21.74 -26.75 25.92
N CYS A 704 -21.25 -26.81 24.69
CA CYS A 704 -21.69 -27.72 23.64
C CYS A 704 -20.51 -28.54 23.07
N ALA A 705 -20.84 -29.66 22.43
CA ALA A 705 -19.88 -30.50 21.72
C ALA A 705 -20.16 -30.43 20.22
N GLU A 706 -19.22 -29.85 19.46
CA GLU A 706 -19.33 -29.71 18.00
C GLU A 706 -18.15 -30.37 17.30
N ILE A 707 -18.38 -30.77 16.04
CA ILE A 707 -17.34 -31.30 15.16
C ILE A 707 -16.72 -30.11 14.43
N VAL A 708 -15.44 -29.88 14.68
CA VAL A 708 -14.68 -28.76 14.13
C VAL A 708 -13.55 -29.30 13.24
N PRO A 709 -13.43 -28.86 11.98
CA PRO A 709 -12.26 -29.16 11.17
C PRO A 709 -11.05 -28.38 11.70
N VAL A 710 -10.02 -29.10 12.17
CA VAL A 710 -8.78 -28.49 12.66
C VAL A 710 -7.61 -28.81 11.72
N ASN A 711 -6.75 -27.84 11.46
CA ASN A 711 -5.53 -28.10 10.68
C ASN A 711 -4.48 -28.84 11.54
N LEU A 712 -3.50 -29.48 10.90
CA LEU A 712 -2.44 -30.20 11.64
C LEU A 712 -1.63 -29.28 12.56
N ALA A 713 -1.44 -28.01 12.18
CA ALA A 713 -0.70 -27.01 12.98
C ALA A 713 -1.42 -26.64 14.30
N SER A 714 -2.74 -26.85 14.39
CA SER A 714 -3.56 -26.62 15.59
C SER A 714 -3.48 -27.76 16.59
N ILE A 715 -2.88 -28.89 16.21
CA ILE A 715 -2.81 -30.06 17.09
C ILE A 715 -1.57 -29.91 17.96
N ALA A 716 -1.78 -29.82 19.28
CA ALA A 716 -0.69 -29.71 20.25
C ALA A 716 -0.11 -31.09 20.60
N THR A 717 -0.96 -32.12 20.69
CA THR A 717 -0.53 -33.44 21.18
C THR A 717 -1.45 -34.55 20.69
N ILE A 718 -0.89 -35.72 20.37
CA ILE A 718 -1.64 -36.95 20.07
C ILE A 718 -1.57 -37.88 21.29
N ALA A 719 -2.71 -38.28 21.83
CA ALA A 719 -2.73 -39.21 22.96
C ALA A 719 -2.66 -40.68 22.50
N ARG A 720 -2.08 -41.53 23.35
CA ARG A 720 -2.08 -42.99 23.15
C ARG A 720 -3.50 -43.58 23.21
N ALA A 721 -4.41 -42.93 23.95
CA ALA A 721 -5.80 -43.34 24.10
C ALA A 721 -6.59 -43.27 22.78
N LYS A 722 -7.44 -44.28 22.57
CA LYS A 722 -8.39 -44.36 21.46
C LYS A 722 -9.74 -44.82 21.99
N LEU A 723 -10.75 -43.97 21.81
CA LEU A 723 -12.13 -44.25 22.20
C LEU A 723 -12.86 -45.04 21.10
N LYS A 724 -13.77 -45.92 21.52
CA LYS A 724 -14.70 -46.57 20.60
C LYS A 724 -15.92 -45.67 20.41
N LEU A 725 -16.03 -45.06 19.23
CA LEU A 725 -17.17 -44.21 18.89
C LEU A 725 -18.36 -45.07 18.43
N THR A 726 -19.58 -44.61 18.71
CA THR A 726 -20.82 -45.18 18.17
C THR A 726 -21.12 -44.55 16.80
N ASP A 727 -21.75 -45.30 15.89
CA ASP A 727 -21.93 -44.89 14.48
C ASP A 727 -22.86 -43.68 14.26
N ARG A 728 -23.49 -43.12 15.31
CA ARG A 728 -24.43 -42.00 15.23
C ARG A 728 -23.98 -40.82 16.10
N LEU A 729 -23.16 -39.93 15.52
CA LEU A 729 -22.66 -38.70 16.16
C LEU A 729 -23.44 -37.43 15.74
N ASN A 730 -24.68 -37.60 15.27
CA ASN A 730 -25.49 -36.51 14.73
C ASN A 730 -26.21 -35.68 15.80
N SER A 731 -26.40 -36.23 17.01
CA SER A 731 -27.04 -35.51 18.12
C SER A 731 -26.01 -34.88 19.06
N GLN A 732 -26.37 -33.73 19.62
CA GLN A 732 -25.53 -33.02 20.60
C GLN A 732 -25.28 -33.88 21.85
N GLU A 733 -26.26 -34.66 22.29
CA GLU A 733 -26.13 -35.58 23.44
C GLU A 733 -25.12 -36.70 23.20
N ALA A 734 -25.09 -37.26 21.98
CA ALA A 734 -24.09 -38.25 21.61
C ALA A 734 -22.67 -37.67 21.66
N ARG A 735 -22.48 -36.44 21.15
CA ARG A 735 -21.18 -35.74 21.16
C ARG A 735 -20.75 -35.36 22.58
N LYS A 736 -21.66 -34.91 23.44
CA LYS A 736 -21.38 -34.64 24.86
C LYS A 736 -20.94 -35.90 25.60
N THR A 737 -21.55 -37.04 25.29
CA THR A 737 -21.17 -38.35 25.86
C THR A 737 -19.72 -38.72 25.51
N VAL A 738 -19.28 -38.43 24.29
CA VAL A 738 -17.88 -38.62 23.87
C VAL A 738 -16.92 -37.74 24.66
N ILE A 739 -17.22 -36.45 24.84
CA ILE A 739 -16.39 -35.55 25.67
C ILE A 739 -16.33 -36.03 27.13
N HIS A 740 -17.45 -36.43 27.72
CA HIS A 740 -17.45 -37.00 29.07
C HIS A 740 -16.62 -38.29 29.17
N SER A 741 -16.60 -39.11 28.12
CA SER A 741 -15.74 -40.31 28.06
C SER A 741 -14.26 -39.93 28.05
N VAL A 742 -13.88 -38.84 27.36
CA VAL A 742 -12.51 -38.30 27.40
C VAL A 742 -12.15 -37.80 28.80
N GLU A 743 -13.04 -37.03 29.44
CA GLU A 743 -12.85 -36.53 30.80
C GLU A 743 -12.72 -37.69 31.83
N GLU A 744 -13.49 -38.76 31.66
CA GLU A 744 -13.42 -39.96 32.50
C GLU A 744 -12.10 -40.72 32.31
N VAL A 745 -11.65 -40.89 31.06
CA VAL A 745 -10.34 -41.50 30.76
C VAL A 745 -9.20 -40.66 31.32
N GLN A 746 -9.27 -39.33 31.17
CA GLN A 746 -8.30 -38.40 31.73
C GLN A 746 -8.23 -38.54 33.27
N ARG A 747 -9.37 -38.69 33.95
CA ARG A 747 -9.43 -38.83 35.41
C ARG A 747 -8.94 -40.19 35.91
N ARG A 748 -9.21 -41.29 35.19
CA ARG A 748 -8.90 -42.66 35.65
C ARG A 748 -7.49 -43.13 35.29
N VAL A 749 -7.03 -42.81 34.09
CA VAL A 749 -5.80 -43.41 33.51
C VAL A 749 -4.78 -42.34 33.12
N GLY A 750 -5.21 -41.08 32.98
CA GLY A 750 -4.39 -40.04 32.37
C GLY A 750 -4.31 -40.19 30.85
N LEU A 751 -4.08 -39.07 30.15
CA LEU A 751 -3.93 -39.05 28.70
C LEU A 751 -2.44 -38.90 28.36
N GLU A 752 -1.74 -40.02 28.34
CA GLU A 752 -0.32 -40.07 27.97
C GLU A 752 -0.12 -39.74 26.48
N ARG A 753 0.95 -38.99 26.19
CA ARG A 753 1.35 -38.63 24.84
C ARG A 753 1.82 -39.88 24.09
N LEU A 754 1.53 -39.95 22.80
CA LEU A 754 2.05 -40.99 21.93
C LEU A 754 3.56 -40.80 21.75
N ASP A 755 4.36 -41.83 22.02
CA ASP A 755 5.83 -41.77 21.91
C ASP A 755 6.27 -41.60 20.44
N PRO A 756 6.93 -40.48 20.09
CA PRO A 756 7.39 -40.21 18.73
C PRO A 756 8.40 -41.22 18.18
N ILE A 757 9.26 -41.80 19.04
CA ILE A 757 10.31 -42.74 18.61
C ILE A 757 9.77 -44.18 18.70
N GLY A 758 9.32 -44.62 19.87
CA GLY A 758 8.91 -46.00 20.09
C GLY A 758 7.59 -46.37 19.39
N SER A 759 6.63 -45.44 19.33
CA SER A 759 5.32 -45.69 18.71
C SER A 759 5.22 -45.14 17.28
N MET A 760 5.62 -43.88 17.06
CA MET A 760 5.52 -43.26 15.73
C MET A 760 6.63 -43.67 14.77
N LYS A 761 7.72 -44.26 15.28
CA LYS A 761 8.88 -44.73 14.51
C LYS A 761 9.50 -43.62 13.66
N ILE A 762 9.61 -42.41 14.22
CA ILE A 762 10.34 -41.31 13.58
C ILE A 762 11.84 -41.59 13.74
N THR A 763 12.53 -41.86 12.64
CA THR A 763 13.94 -42.30 12.63
C THR A 763 14.93 -41.17 12.33
N ASP A 764 14.48 -39.92 12.34
CA ASP A 764 15.33 -38.76 12.07
C ASP A 764 16.34 -38.57 13.23
N PRO A 765 17.66 -38.64 12.98
CA PRO A 765 18.68 -38.47 14.00
C PRO A 765 18.62 -37.09 14.68
N HIS A 766 18.28 -36.04 13.94
CA HIS A 766 18.22 -34.68 14.46
C HIS A 766 17.03 -34.52 15.43
N PHE A 767 15.89 -35.11 15.08
CA PHE A 767 14.71 -35.16 15.94
C PHE A 767 14.96 -35.90 17.27
N ALA A 768 15.72 -37.01 17.24
CA ALA A 768 16.07 -37.74 18.46
C ALA A 768 16.97 -36.91 19.40
N GLN A 769 17.87 -36.10 18.82
CA GLN A 769 18.68 -35.15 19.58
C GLN A 769 17.83 -34.03 20.19
N ASP A 770 16.91 -33.43 19.42
CA ASP A 770 16.01 -32.38 19.92
C ASP A 770 15.08 -32.90 21.03
N LEU A 771 14.59 -34.14 20.93
CA LEU A 771 13.76 -34.73 21.98
C LEU A 771 14.53 -34.95 23.29
N LYS A 772 15.81 -35.33 23.18
CA LYS A 772 16.70 -35.47 24.34
C LYS A 772 16.97 -34.10 24.98
N LEU A 773 17.32 -33.09 24.18
CA LEU A 773 17.53 -31.73 24.66
C LEU A 773 16.27 -31.15 25.32
N LEU A 774 15.09 -31.40 24.75
CA LEU A 774 13.82 -31.01 25.35
C LEU A 774 13.67 -31.61 26.76
N THR A 775 13.95 -32.89 26.91
CA THR A 775 13.84 -33.59 28.20
C THR A 775 14.85 -33.04 29.20
N ASP A 776 16.09 -32.80 28.76
CA ASP A 776 17.14 -32.19 29.58
C ASP A 776 16.76 -30.77 30.04
N TYR A 777 16.17 -29.94 29.15
CA TYR A 777 15.66 -28.62 29.52
C TYR A 777 14.47 -28.69 30.47
N GLN A 778 13.54 -29.63 30.30
CA GLN A 778 12.42 -29.85 31.24
C GLN A 778 12.92 -30.24 32.64
N ASP A 779 13.89 -31.14 32.72
CA ASP A 779 14.49 -31.58 33.98
C ASP A 779 15.25 -30.45 34.67
N ARG A 780 15.95 -29.61 33.90
CA ARG A 780 16.63 -28.41 34.42
C ARG A 780 15.61 -27.38 34.91
N TYR A 781 14.57 -27.11 34.14
CA TYR A 781 13.49 -26.19 34.49
C TYR A 781 12.79 -26.61 35.81
N ALA A 782 12.58 -27.91 36.02
CA ALA A 782 11.94 -28.44 37.23
C ALA A 782 12.82 -28.33 38.49
N LYS A 783 14.14 -28.24 38.35
CA LYS A 783 15.11 -28.19 39.46
C LYS A 783 15.48 -26.77 39.91
N LEU A 784 14.93 -25.73 39.26
CA LEU A 784 15.24 -24.34 39.58
C LEU A 784 14.71 -23.96 40.98
N GLU A 785 15.62 -23.60 41.89
CA GLU A 785 15.31 -23.29 43.29
C GLU A 785 14.42 -22.05 43.45
N ILE A 786 14.57 -21.07 42.56
CA ILE A 786 13.79 -19.82 42.57
C ILE A 786 12.28 -20.05 42.41
N ARG A 787 11.87 -21.15 41.77
CA ARG A 787 10.45 -21.49 41.58
C ARG A 787 9.77 -21.96 42.87
N ASN A 788 10.55 -22.38 43.87
CA ASN A 788 10.03 -22.73 45.19
C ASN A 788 9.74 -21.49 46.06
N ASP A 789 10.09 -20.28 45.58
CA ASP A 789 9.78 -19.02 46.26
C ASP A 789 8.28 -18.68 46.08
N PRO A 790 7.51 -18.45 47.15
CA PRO A 790 6.10 -18.11 47.06
C PRO A 790 5.81 -16.77 46.33
N LYS A 791 6.82 -15.91 46.14
CA LYS A 791 6.71 -14.65 45.38
C LYS A 791 7.26 -14.72 43.95
N PHE A 792 7.72 -15.89 43.50
CA PHE A 792 8.27 -16.09 42.16
C PHE A 792 7.35 -15.54 41.07
N GLU A 793 6.04 -15.81 41.14
CA GLU A 793 5.06 -15.38 40.14
C GLU A 793 4.81 -13.88 40.09
N GLU A 794 5.09 -13.17 41.19
CA GLU A 794 5.03 -11.71 41.24
C GLU A 794 6.30 -11.12 40.58
N TYR A 795 7.48 -11.61 40.98
CA TYR A 795 8.76 -11.16 40.43
C TYR A 795 8.91 -11.50 38.95
N TYR A 796 8.43 -12.67 38.53
CA TYR A 796 8.51 -13.10 37.13
C TYR A 796 7.63 -12.24 36.24
N LYS A 797 6.41 -11.87 36.68
CA LYS A 797 5.55 -10.94 35.94
C LYS A 797 6.13 -9.53 35.84
N GLU A 798 6.84 -9.06 36.86
CA GLU A 798 7.56 -7.80 36.79
C GLU A 798 8.73 -7.91 35.81
N TYR A 799 9.48 -9.01 35.85
CA TYR A 799 10.56 -9.29 34.91
C TYR A 799 10.07 -9.38 33.46
N GLU A 800 8.96 -10.07 33.17
CA GLU A 800 8.34 -10.14 31.83
C GLU A 800 8.05 -8.75 31.28
N LYS A 801 7.47 -7.85 32.09
CA LYS A 801 7.25 -6.45 31.67
C LYS A 801 8.56 -5.73 31.35
N LYS A 802 9.62 -5.98 32.11
CA LYS A 802 10.95 -5.40 31.84
C LYS A 802 11.52 -5.94 30.53
N VAL A 803 11.34 -7.22 30.24
CA VAL A 803 11.74 -7.85 28.96
C VAL A 803 10.94 -7.26 27.79
N ASP A 804 9.65 -7.05 27.94
CA ASP A 804 8.81 -6.39 26.93
C ASP A 804 9.34 -4.99 26.61
N LEU A 805 9.68 -4.20 27.64
CA LEU A 805 10.29 -2.87 27.48
C LEU A 805 11.65 -2.93 26.76
N TYR A 806 12.49 -3.92 27.05
CA TYR A 806 13.74 -4.16 26.31
C TYR A 806 13.47 -4.53 24.84
N GLY A 807 12.45 -5.35 24.57
CA GLY A 807 12.01 -5.69 23.22
C GLY A 807 11.57 -4.45 22.43
N GLU A 808 10.77 -3.59 23.05
CA GLU A 808 10.37 -2.30 22.48
C GLU A 808 11.56 -1.36 22.26
N LEU A 809 12.52 -1.30 23.19
CA LEU A 809 13.75 -0.52 23.05
C LEU A 809 14.59 -1.01 21.87
N ASN A 810 14.80 -2.33 21.76
CA ASN A 810 15.58 -2.93 20.68
C ASN A 810 14.92 -2.70 19.32
N ALA A 811 13.60 -2.84 19.23
CA ALA A 811 12.84 -2.53 18.02
C ALA A 811 13.03 -1.06 17.62
N LEU A 812 12.92 -0.14 18.57
CA LEU A 812 13.08 1.30 18.34
C LEU A 812 14.53 1.66 17.96
N GLN A 813 15.54 1.02 18.57
CA GLN A 813 16.94 1.19 18.20
C GLN A 813 17.25 0.64 16.81
N GLN A 814 16.65 -0.49 16.43
CA GLN A 814 16.79 -1.05 15.09
C GLN A 814 16.14 -0.13 14.05
N GLU A 815 14.96 0.42 14.36
CA GLU A 815 14.30 1.42 13.52
C GLU A 815 15.14 2.69 13.40
N PHE A 816 15.73 3.17 14.50
CA PHE A 816 16.63 4.33 14.49
C PHE A 816 17.89 4.08 13.64
N LYS A 817 18.54 2.92 13.78
CA LYS A 817 19.67 2.51 12.93
C LYS A 817 19.27 2.47 11.46
N ARG A 818 18.06 1.99 11.12
CA ARG A 818 17.54 1.97 9.73
C ARG A 818 17.21 3.36 9.19
N ALA A 819 16.64 4.24 10.01
CA ALA A 819 16.35 5.63 9.63
C ALA A 819 17.64 6.46 9.48
N GLN A 820 18.67 6.14 10.27
CA GLN A 820 20.00 6.75 10.21
C GLN A 820 20.84 6.21 9.06
N SER A 821 20.68 4.93 8.69
CA SER A 821 21.52 4.33 7.67
C SER A 821 21.27 5.00 6.32
N GLU A 822 22.35 5.39 5.66
CA GLU A 822 22.34 5.86 4.28
C GLU A 822 22.13 4.67 3.33
N SER A 823 21.09 3.86 3.57
CA SER A 823 20.76 2.67 2.78
C SER A 823 20.67 3.00 1.29
N LEU A 824 20.20 4.20 0.94
CA LEU A 824 20.13 4.67 -0.44
C LEU A 824 21.51 5.00 -1.03
N LEU A 825 22.51 5.44 -0.25
CA LEU A 825 23.87 5.63 -0.76
C LEU A 825 24.56 4.28 -0.99
N ALA A 826 24.36 3.32 -0.10
CA ALA A 826 24.83 1.95 -0.31
C ALA A 826 24.21 1.32 -1.56
N GLU A 827 22.91 1.53 -1.77
CA GLU A 827 22.19 1.12 -2.98
C GLU A 827 22.73 1.85 -4.23
N LEU A 828 22.96 3.17 -4.15
CA LEU A 828 23.53 3.97 -5.24
C LEU A 828 24.88 3.42 -5.67
N GLU A 829 25.80 3.17 -4.73
CA GLU A 829 27.11 2.59 -5.04
C GLU A 829 26.99 1.18 -5.62
N GLY A 830 26.02 0.39 -5.15
CA GLY A 830 25.64 -0.88 -5.78
C GLY A 830 25.24 -0.71 -7.24
N ARG A 831 24.36 0.24 -7.53
CA ARG A 831 23.89 0.52 -8.90
C ARG A 831 25.00 1.09 -9.78
N LYS A 832 25.87 1.96 -9.27
CA LYS A 832 27.08 2.42 -9.98
C LYS A 832 28.00 1.27 -10.33
N ARG A 833 28.20 0.28 -9.45
CA ARG A 833 28.97 -0.94 -9.76
C ARG A 833 28.36 -1.72 -10.93
N VAL A 834 27.04 -1.84 -11.00
CA VAL A 834 26.36 -2.46 -12.15
C VAL A 834 26.62 -1.68 -13.43
N LEU A 835 26.44 -0.35 -13.40
CA LEU A 835 26.66 0.52 -14.56
C LEU A 835 28.11 0.46 -15.07
N ARG A 836 29.10 0.45 -14.18
CA ARG A 836 30.52 0.30 -14.54
C ARG A 836 30.80 -1.08 -15.14
N ARG A 837 30.27 -2.14 -14.54
CA ARG A 837 30.45 -3.52 -15.01
C ARG A 837 29.82 -3.77 -16.39
N LEU A 838 28.71 -3.10 -16.69
CA LEU A 838 28.04 -3.17 -17.99
C LEU A 838 28.50 -2.06 -18.95
N GLU A 839 29.53 -1.28 -18.59
CA GLU A 839 30.17 -0.26 -19.41
C GLU A 839 29.27 0.93 -19.81
N TYR A 840 28.26 1.26 -19.00
CA TYR A 840 27.44 2.47 -19.17
C TYR A 840 28.16 3.74 -18.67
N CYS A 841 29.05 3.58 -17.69
CA CYS A 841 29.96 4.62 -17.23
C CYS A 841 31.35 4.03 -16.97
N THR A 842 32.35 4.91 -16.93
CA THR A 842 33.74 4.56 -16.58
C THR A 842 33.93 4.51 -15.05
N GLU A 843 35.10 4.07 -14.58
CA GLU A 843 35.43 4.09 -13.14
C GLU A 843 35.41 5.49 -12.51
N GLY A 844 35.64 6.53 -13.30
CA GLY A 844 35.54 7.93 -12.88
C GLY A 844 34.14 8.52 -13.01
N ASP A 845 33.10 7.68 -13.09
CA ASP A 845 31.69 8.07 -13.26
C ASP A 845 31.39 8.92 -14.52
N ILE A 846 32.27 8.86 -15.52
CA ILE A 846 32.05 9.51 -16.82
C ILE A 846 31.16 8.60 -17.68
N ILE A 847 30.06 9.16 -18.19
CA ILE A 847 29.10 8.44 -19.02
C ILE A 847 29.71 8.01 -20.37
N THR A 848 29.44 6.77 -20.79
CA THR A 848 29.87 6.26 -22.11
C THR A 848 28.78 6.49 -23.16
N ARG A 849 29.07 6.16 -24.43
CA ARG A 849 28.06 6.17 -25.49
C ARG A 849 26.87 5.24 -25.16
N LYS A 850 27.14 4.12 -24.50
CA LYS A 850 26.11 3.17 -24.05
C LYS A 850 25.22 3.80 -22.96
N GLY A 851 25.85 4.49 -22.00
CA GLY A 851 25.17 5.35 -21.01
C GLY A 851 24.25 6.39 -21.65
N LEU A 852 24.74 7.13 -22.65
CA LEU A 852 23.95 8.16 -23.34
C LEU A 852 22.71 7.61 -24.04
N VAL A 853 22.77 6.40 -24.61
CA VAL A 853 21.61 5.76 -25.23
C VAL A 853 20.58 5.38 -24.14
N ALA A 854 21.03 4.83 -23.02
CA ALA A 854 20.15 4.50 -21.90
C ALA A 854 19.49 5.74 -21.25
N CYS A 855 20.13 6.92 -21.26
CA CYS A 855 19.51 8.17 -20.81
C CYS A 855 18.22 8.52 -21.56
N GLU A 856 18.15 8.19 -22.86
CA GLU A 856 16.98 8.52 -23.71
C GLU A 856 15.87 7.46 -23.63
N ILE A 857 16.09 6.34 -22.93
CA ILE A 857 15.10 5.29 -22.71
C ILE A 857 14.46 5.50 -21.34
N SER A 858 13.18 5.90 -21.32
CA SER A 858 12.44 6.14 -20.08
C SER A 858 11.14 5.33 -19.94
N ALA A 859 10.67 4.70 -21.02
CA ALA A 859 9.40 3.99 -21.08
C ALA A 859 9.53 2.46 -20.89
N ALA A 860 10.75 1.96 -20.79
CA ALA A 860 11.12 0.56 -20.72
C ALA A 860 12.32 0.41 -19.78
N ASP A 861 12.71 -0.83 -19.47
CA ASP A 861 13.97 -1.12 -18.79
C ASP A 861 15.15 -0.66 -19.67
N GLU A 862 15.79 0.42 -19.22
CA GLU A 862 16.85 1.13 -19.93
C GLU A 862 18.12 0.30 -20.09
N LEU A 863 18.40 -0.62 -19.17
CA LEU A 863 19.58 -1.48 -19.25
C LEU A 863 19.33 -2.60 -20.26
N LEU A 864 18.23 -3.34 -20.11
CA LEU A 864 17.92 -4.47 -20.97
C LEU A 864 17.78 -4.05 -22.44
N LEU A 865 17.01 -2.99 -22.70
CA LEU A 865 16.83 -2.52 -24.06
C LEU A 865 18.14 -2.03 -24.68
N THR A 866 19.00 -1.36 -23.91
CA THR A 866 20.30 -0.90 -24.40
C THR A 866 21.26 -2.07 -24.67
N GLU A 867 21.33 -3.08 -23.80
CA GLU A 867 22.12 -4.30 -24.05
C GLU A 867 21.71 -4.97 -25.36
N MET A 868 20.40 -5.07 -25.62
CA MET A 868 19.87 -5.68 -26.83
C MET A 868 20.20 -4.86 -28.09
N ILE A 869 20.13 -3.53 -28.01
CA ILE A 869 20.52 -2.63 -29.12
C ILE A 869 22.00 -2.79 -29.44
N PHE A 870 22.88 -2.75 -28.43
CA PHE A 870 24.33 -2.85 -28.64
C PHE A 870 24.80 -4.27 -29.01
N SER A 871 23.98 -5.29 -28.76
CA SER A 871 24.22 -6.67 -29.18
C SER A 871 23.61 -6.99 -30.56
N ASP A 872 23.17 -5.97 -31.29
CA ASP A 872 22.60 -6.07 -32.63
C ASP A 872 21.36 -6.97 -32.74
N VAL A 873 20.63 -7.21 -31.64
CA VAL A 873 19.45 -8.11 -31.61
C VAL A 873 18.38 -7.68 -32.61
N PHE A 874 18.18 -6.36 -32.78
CA PHE A 874 17.17 -5.80 -33.68
C PHE A 874 17.63 -5.70 -35.14
N ARG A 875 18.89 -6.02 -35.48
CA ARG A 875 19.42 -5.85 -36.85
C ARG A 875 18.76 -6.82 -37.85
N ASP A 876 18.55 -8.06 -37.43
CA ASP A 876 18.04 -9.14 -38.28
C ASP A 876 16.52 -9.37 -38.11
N LEU A 877 15.86 -8.60 -37.25
CA LEU A 877 14.42 -8.67 -37.03
C LEU A 877 13.69 -7.76 -38.02
N ASP A 878 12.56 -8.24 -38.53
CA ASP A 878 11.65 -7.38 -39.29
C ASP A 878 10.89 -6.42 -38.35
N ALA A 879 10.20 -5.44 -38.95
CA ALA A 879 9.47 -4.44 -38.18
C ALA A 879 8.34 -5.06 -37.31
N PRO A 880 7.53 -6.02 -37.79
CA PRO A 880 6.53 -6.70 -36.97
C PRO A 880 7.14 -7.43 -35.76
N THR A 881 8.21 -8.21 -35.97
CA THR A 881 8.86 -8.96 -34.88
C THR A 881 9.52 -8.02 -33.87
N SER A 882 10.12 -6.92 -34.35
CA SER A 882 10.72 -5.90 -33.48
C SER A 882 9.67 -5.24 -32.58
N ALA A 883 8.53 -4.83 -33.14
CA ALA A 883 7.44 -4.25 -32.38
C ALA A 883 6.83 -5.24 -31.37
N ALA A 884 6.67 -6.50 -31.78
CA ALA A 884 6.21 -7.57 -30.91
C ALA A 884 7.14 -7.76 -29.70
N LEU A 885 8.46 -7.78 -29.92
CA LEU A 885 9.44 -7.89 -28.84
C LEU A 885 9.41 -6.68 -27.88
N LEU A 886 9.27 -5.47 -28.42
CA LEU A 886 9.16 -4.25 -27.61
C LEU A 886 7.89 -4.22 -26.75
N SER A 887 6.82 -4.89 -27.17
CA SER A 887 5.57 -4.99 -26.37
C SER A 887 5.79 -5.62 -24.99
N CYS A 888 6.80 -6.50 -24.85
CA CYS A 888 7.15 -7.15 -23.58
C CYS A 888 7.59 -6.17 -22.49
N PHE A 889 8.16 -5.02 -22.86
CA PHE A 889 8.65 -4.02 -21.91
C PHE A 889 7.54 -3.16 -21.32
N ILE A 890 6.41 -3.06 -22.02
CA ILE A 890 5.33 -2.11 -21.69
C ILE A 890 4.10 -2.84 -21.13
N CYS A 891 3.91 -4.11 -21.49
CA CYS A 891 2.75 -4.90 -21.07
C CYS A 891 2.75 -5.18 -19.55
N GLN A 892 1.90 -4.46 -18.81
CA GLN A 892 1.73 -4.63 -17.36
C GLN A 892 0.58 -5.59 -16.96
N GLU A 893 -0.17 -6.14 -17.91
CA GLU A 893 -1.34 -7.00 -17.62
C GLU A 893 -0.94 -8.45 -17.33
N LYS A 894 -1.63 -9.08 -16.37
CA LYS A 894 -1.40 -10.50 -16.02
C LYS A 894 -2.37 -11.35 -16.83
N GLY A 895 -1.86 -12.32 -17.57
CA GLY A 895 -2.66 -13.23 -18.37
C GLY A 895 -1.88 -14.49 -18.72
N ASP A 896 -2.60 -15.50 -19.21
CA ASP A 896 -1.97 -16.72 -19.70
C ASP A 896 -1.17 -16.41 -20.97
N THR A 897 0.09 -16.84 -21.00
CA THR A 897 0.96 -16.64 -22.15
C THR A 897 0.40 -17.37 -23.37
N PRO A 898 0.11 -16.68 -24.48
CA PRO A 898 -0.34 -17.34 -25.69
C PRO A 898 0.76 -18.25 -26.25
N LYS A 899 0.36 -19.25 -27.05
CA LYS A 899 1.32 -20.09 -27.75
C LYS A 899 1.92 -19.31 -28.92
N LEU A 900 3.04 -18.65 -28.65
CA LEU A 900 3.77 -17.86 -29.63
C LEU A 900 4.28 -18.71 -30.80
N ALA A 901 4.37 -18.10 -31.98
CA ALA A 901 5.08 -18.68 -33.12
C ALA A 901 6.58 -18.90 -32.80
N ALA A 902 7.21 -19.86 -33.48
CA ALA A 902 8.61 -20.24 -33.22
C ALA A 902 9.60 -19.05 -33.33
N ALA A 903 9.38 -18.14 -34.28
CA ALA A 903 10.19 -16.93 -34.44
C ALA A 903 10.08 -15.99 -33.22
N LEU A 904 8.86 -15.71 -32.77
CA LEU A 904 8.58 -14.86 -31.60
C LEU A 904 9.11 -15.48 -30.30
N SER A 905 8.96 -16.80 -30.13
CA SER A 905 9.52 -17.52 -28.99
C SER A 905 11.05 -17.44 -28.93
N THR A 906 11.72 -17.52 -30.08
CA THR A 906 13.19 -17.37 -30.15
C THR A 906 13.64 -15.98 -29.72
N CYS A 907 12.93 -14.94 -30.16
CA CYS A 907 13.19 -13.55 -29.75
C CYS A 907 12.99 -13.35 -28.24
N LEU A 908 11.89 -13.90 -27.70
CA LEU A 908 11.60 -13.85 -26.27
C LEU A 908 12.70 -14.52 -25.44
N ASN A 909 13.13 -15.73 -25.82
CA ASN A 909 14.21 -16.45 -25.14
C ASN A 909 15.53 -15.66 -25.15
N THR A 910 15.81 -14.97 -26.25
CA THR A 910 17.00 -14.11 -26.40
C THR A 910 16.94 -12.96 -25.39
N MET A 911 15.83 -12.22 -25.34
CA MET A 911 15.61 -11.15 -24.35
C MET A 911 15.73 -11.65 -22.91
N GLN A 912 15.10 -12.79 -22.59
CA GLN A 912 15.19 -13.39 -21.25
C GLN A 912 16.63 -13.78 -20.86
N THR A 913 17.47 -14.15 -21.83
CA THR A 913 18.89 -14.43 -21.59
C THR A 913 19.65 -13.17 -21.19
N PHE A 914 19.39 -12.03 -21.86
CA PHE A 914 19.95 -10.74 -21.47
C PHE A 914 19.44 -10.28 -20.10
N ALA A 915 18.15 -10.46 -19.81
CA ALA A 915 17.58 -10.14 -18.51
C ALA A 915 18.26 -10.92 -17.38
N LYS A 916 18.49 -12.23 -17.56
CA LYS A 916 19.27 -13.05 -16.62
C LYS A 916 20.70 -12.57 -16.43
N ARG A 917 21.36 -12.11 -17.50
CA ARG A 917 22.72 -11.55 -17.42
C ARG A 917 22.76 -10.27 -16.57
N ILE A 918 21.76 -9.40 -16.72
CA ILE A 918 21.62 -8.16 -15.93
C ILE A 918 21.29 -8.49 -14.46
N ALA A 919 20.41 -9.46 -14.22
CA ALA A 919 20.09 -9.92 -12.87
C ALA A 919 21.34 -10.47 -12.16
N GLN A 920 22.15 -11.28 -12.86
CA GLN A 920 23.43 -11.75 -12.33
C GLN A 920 24.41 -10.60 -12.03
N ALA A 921 24.54 -9.62 -12.94
CA ALA A 921 25.39 -8.45 -12.70
C ALA A 921 24.93 -7.63 -11.48
N THR A 922 23.62 -7.57 -11.25
CA THR A 922 22.97 -6.91 -10.10
C THR A 922 23.28 -7.66 -8.79
N LYS A 923 23.16 -9.00 -8.79
CA LYS A 923 23.55 -9.85 -7.65
C LYS A 923 25.03 -9.72 -7.31
N ASP A 924 25.89 -9.72 -8.32
CA ASP A 924 27.33 -9.57 -8.12
C ASP A 924 27.70 -8.21 -7.51
N ALA A 925 26.86 -7.18 -7.71
CA ALA A 925 27.00 -5.87 -7.11
C ALA A 925 26.45 -5.79 -5.66
N ARG A 926 25.97 -6.91 -5.10
CA ARG A 926 25.32 -7.04 -3.77
C ARG A 926 24.01 -6.27 -3.65
N LEU A 927 23.26 -6.17 -4.74
CA LEU A 927 21.89 -5.66 -4.73
C LEU A 927 20.91 -6.83 -4.64
N GLU A 928 19.84 -6.65 -3.88
CA GLU A 928 18.76 -7.63 -3.78
C GLU A 928 17.93 -7.64 -5.07
N ILE A 929 17.86 -8.79 -5.72
CA ILE A 929 17.03 -9.02 -6.91
C ILE A 929 16.66 -10.51 -6.99
N ASP A 930 15.39 -10.77 -7.29
CA ASP A 930 14.91 -12.10 -7.65
C ASP A 930 15.00 -12.26 -9.18
N ASP A 931 15.80 -13.22 -9.65
CA ASP A 931 16.06 -13.42 -11.08
C ASP A 931 14.77 -13.79 -11.83
N GLN A 932 13.90 -14.58 -11.20
CA GLN A 932 12.70 -15.09 -11.82
C GLN A 932 11.66 -13.98 -11.90
N GLU A 933 11.48 -13.21 -10.82
CA GLU A 933 10.58 -12.05 -10.81
C GLU A 933 11.02 -10.98 -11.82
N TYR A 934 12.33 -10.70 -11.93
CA TYR A 934 12.84 -9.74 -12.91
C TYR A 934 12.58 -10.20 -14.35
N VAL A 935 12.83 -11.47 -14.68
CA VAL A 935 12.58 -12.01 -16.02
C VAL A 935 11.07 -12.05 -16.33
N ASP A 936 10.24 -12.45 -15.36
CA ASP A 936 8.78 -12.55 -15.53
C ASP A 936 8.09 -11.17 -15.54
N SER A 937 8.80 -10.11 -15.19
CA SER A 937 8.32 -8.73 -15.33
C SER A 937 8.08 -8.36 -16.80
N PHE A 938 8.81 -8.99 -17.74
CA PHE A 938 8.68 -8.76 -19.18
C PHE A 938 7.67 -9.72 -19.80
N ARG A 939 6.45 -9.23 -20.07
CA ARG A 939 5.31 -10.10 -20.35
C ARG A 939 5.02 -10.26 -21.84
N PRO A 940 5.00 -11.50 -22.37
CA PRO A 940 4.81 -11.75 -23.80
C PRO A 940 3.34 -11.71 -24.27
N LEU A 941 2.39 -11.34 -23.41
CA LEU A 941 0.94 -11.43 -23.67
C LEU A 941 0.51 -10.67 -24.95
N MET A 942 1.19 -9.56 -25.26
CA MET A 942 0.87 -8.69 -26.41
C MET A 942 1.69 -9.00 -27.67
N MET A 943 2.61 -9.96 -27.66
CA MET A 943 3.55 -10.17 -28.77
C MET A 943 2.84 -10.53 -30.08
N ASP A 944 1.98 -11.55 -30.06
CA ASP A 944 1.25 -11.99 -31.26
C ASP A 944 0.31 -10.89 -31.78
N ILE A 945 -0.34 -10.17 -30.86
CA ILE A 945 -1.26 -9.06 -31.15
C ILE A 945 -0.53 -7.93 -31.87
N VAL A 946 0.58 -7.45 -31.31
CA VAL A 946 1.36 -6.34 -31.88
C VAL A 946 2.02 -6.76 -33.20
N HIS A 947 2.49 -8.00 -33.30
CA HIS A 947 3.02 -8.55 -34.55
C HIS A 947 1.97 -8.45 -35.68
N ASN A 948 0.75 -8.90 -35.41
CA ASN A 948 -0.34 -8.90 -36.37
C ASN A 948 -0.80 -7.48 -36.74
N TRP A 949 -0.87 -6.57 -35.76
CA TRP A 949 -1.18 -5.16 -36.00
C TRP A 949 -0.21 -4.51 -36.97
N VAL A 950 1.09 -4.66 -36.71
CA VAL A 950 2.14 -4.07 -37.56
C VAL A 950 2.22 -4.77 -38.92
N SER A 951 1.75 -6.02 -39.02
CA SER A 951 1.60 -6.73 -40.28
C SER A 951 0.38 -6.26 -41.11
N GLY A 952 -0.44 -5.36 -40.56
CA GLY A 952 -1.58 -4.75 -41.25
C GLY A 952 -2.92 -5.46 -41.01
N GLU A 953 -3.01 -6.35 -40.03
CA GLU A 953 -4.32 -6.86 -39.59
C GLU A 953 -5.17 -5.74 -38.99
N SER A 954 -6.48 -5.79 -39.20
CA SER A 954 -7.36 -4.75 -38.69
C SER A 954 -7.60 -4.88 -37.19
N PHE A 955 -7.96 -3.76 -36.55
CA PHE A 955 -8.13 -3.69 -35.11
C PHE A 955 -9.23 -4.65 -34.63
N LYS A 956 -10.25 -4.84 -35.47
CA LYS A 956 -11.33 -5.80 -35.23
C LYS A 956 -10.83 -7.24 -35.11
N THR A 957 -10.01 -7.70 -36.07
CA THR A 957 -9.46 -9.06 -36.06
C THR A 957 -8.59 -9.30 -34.82
N ILE A 958 -7.82 -8.29 -34.42
CA ILE A 958 -6.98 -8.36 -33.24
C ILE A 958 -7.82 -8.46 -31.95
N CYS A 959 -8.86 -7.63 -31.81
CA CYS A 959 -9.77 -7.69 -30.67
C CYS A 959 -10.44 -9.07 -30.53
N GLU A 960 -10.73 -9.74 -31.65
CA GLU A 960 -11.34 -11.09 -31.65
C GLU A 960 -10.35 -12.19 -31.24
N SER A 961 -9.04 -11.94 -31.34
CA SER A 961 -7.99 -12.93 -31.08
C SER A 961 -7.61 -13.08 -29.60
N THR A 962 -8.10 -12.19 -28.72
CA THR A 962 -7.67 -12.12 -27.32
C THR A 962 -8.80 -11.73 -26.38
N GLU A 963 -8.66 -12.06 -25.10
CA GLU A 963 -9.60 -11.65 -24.03
C GLU A 963 -9.21 -10.32 -23.37
N VAL A 964 -8.12 -9.69 -23.82
CA VAL A 964 -7.68 -8.39 -23.29
C VAL A 964 -8.62 -7.29 -23.78
N PHE A 965 -8.94 -6.36 -22.88
CA PHE A 965 -9.82 -5.22 -23.18
C PHE A 965 -9.22 -4.29 -24.22
N GLU A 966 -10.05 -3.78 -25.12
CA GLU A 966 -9.64 -3.03 -26.30
C GLU A 966 -8.93 -1.71 -26.00
N GLY A 967 -9.28 -1.03 -24.90
CA GLY A 967 -8.62 0.19 -24.47
C GLY A 967 -7.23 -0.03 -23.85
N MET A 968 -6.80 -1.28 -23.70
CA MET A 968 -5.48 -1.66 -23.20
C MET A 968 -4.49 -2.00 -24.32
N PHE A 969 -4.95 -2.14 -25.57
CA PHE A 969 -4.09 -2.36 -26.73
C PHE A 969 -3.22 -1.15 -27.06
#